data_AF-A0A800MBR3-F1
#
_entry.id   AF-A0A800MBR3-F1
#
_cell.length_a   1.000
_cell.length_b   1.000
_cell.length_c   1.000
_cell.angle_alpha   90.00
_cell.angle_beta   90.00
_cell.angle_gamma   90.00
#
_symmetry.space_group_name_H-M   'P 1'
#
loop_
_entity.id
_entity.type
_entity.pdbx_description
1 polymer ?
#
loop_
_entity_poly.entity_id
_entity_poly.type
_entity_poly.pdbx_seq_one_letter_code
_entity_poly.pdbx_strand_id
1 'polypeptide(L)'
;MRSFHILFITVLTGLLLLSRLEAQVIIYDAIEGTVGSQEFGGSLGMDFEVNSDIVVTDLGAFDSGSDGLFLPIIVEIWIRDGDSGIEVIASEVFDFDDGATLEGGHRFKALNNPVALEPGSYTIVAYGYGAGEPNVNLGVAATEGLSTNDAGGAITFVGGSRWGDAGAFPANSDAGPEQRYGAGSFKVASEDEDEDEMPDAWEIANGLDPEDAEDAGRDADNDGLNNLKEFQLGLDPNSDDTDEDGAKDGFEYDNDSDPNDPDSDDDGLTDGEEFTGGTDPMDPDTDGDGFRDGFELANDSDPTDSNSVPEIKGGPGVIVYDAIEGTVGNQNFAGALGMDFEVNSAITVSELGAFDSGSDGLFLPIKVELWSREGDSGIEILAELNFDENDEGILEGGHRFKKLNEPIILDSGSYTIVATGYGEGEPNVNVGGQVAEDFGLTTDNLGEAITFVGGSRWGDAGTFPPNRDGGPEQRYGAGSFKVIVDDEDGDGMPDLWEEANGLDPELAEDAEEDPDNDGLSNLAEFEAGLNPKVADTDEDDVDDGTEIDNETDPLNPDTDDDGLSDGAEVTAGTDPLNPDTDDDGSKDGQEVAKGTDPNDSNSFPVSQFAGELAYKVEQGAVGNQNFAGALGMDFIVEETIRVFELGAFDSGSDGLSRPITVSMWSRDDLGTPEEVNDDSGIDILAQIEFTPGNEGDLRDGHRIIALEDELVLEPGAYTIVASGYGSGEPNGNIGVGADIAEKMSMTEDPIITFIGGSRYGNDAAAYPGVVDGGPENRYAAGTFAFEILASPLRFTNISYDSLQGETTLTWSSIPNRIYAIDESIDLITWEELDDSLASEGMSTSFTIDTFPGKSFFRIRLQE
;
A
#
# COMPACT_ATOMS: atom_id res chain seq x y z
N MET A 1 -59.68 56.93 0.18
CA MET A 1 -60.26 57.27 -1.14
C MET A 1 -59.27 56.85 -2.23
N ARG A 2 -59.12 55.54 -2.44
CA ARG A 2 -58.50 54.88 -3.60
C ARG A 2 -58.98 53.42 -3.55
N SER A 3 -60.28 53.27 -3.72
CA SER A 3 -60.96 52.02 -4.07
C SER A 3 -61.83 52.40 -5.26
N PHE A 4 -61.96 51.51 -6.23
CA PHE A 4 -62.46 51.74 -7.60
C PHE A 4 -61.39 52.24 -8.58
N HIS A 5 -60.54 51.31 -9.06
CA HIS A 5 -60.07 51.23 -10.46
C HIS A 5 -59.51 49.83 -10.82
N ILE A 6 -59.34 48.91 -9.86
CA ILE A 6 -59.01 47.50 -10.12
C ILE A 6 -60.31 46.71 -10.31
N LEU A 7 -60.96 46.87 -11.46
CA LEU A 7 -62.02 45.95 -11.93
C LEU A 7 -62.29 46.15 -13.43
N PHE A 8 -61.25 46.31 -14.25
CA PHE A 8 -61.34 46.28 -15.73
C PHE A 8 -59.91 46.25 -16.27
N ILE A 9 -59.19 45.14 -16.09
CA ILE A 9 -58.04 44.58 -16.84
C ILE A 9 -57.53 43.42 -15.95
N THR A 10 -58.26 42.30 -15.91
CA THR A 10 -57.77 41.05 -15.26
C THR A 10 -58.43 39.81 -15.85
N VAL A 11 -59.07 39.93 -17.02
CA VAL A 11 -59.70 38.80 -17.72
C VAL A 11 -59.36 38.82 -19.22
N LEU A 12 -58.49 39.74 -19.67
CA LEU A 12 -58.07 39.81 -21.07
C LEU A 12 -56.55 39.65 -21.29
N THR A 13 -55.73 39.68 -20.24
CA THR A 13 -54.27 39.46 -20.33
C THR A 13 -53.90 37.99 -20.17
N GLY A 14 -54.57 37.24 -19.29
CA GLY A 14 -54.28 35.79 -19.10
C GLY A 14 -54.64 34.86 -20.26
N LEU A 15 -55.24 35.35 -21.36
CA LEU A 15 -55.49 34.56 -22.57
C LEU A 15 -54.66 35.03 -23.78
N LEU A 16 -53.91 36.13 -23.61
CA LEU A 16 -52.96 36.66 -24.61
C LEU A 16 -51.50 36.38 -24.23
N LEU A 17 -51.20 36.06 -22.96
CA LEU A 17 -49.89 35.56 -22.55
C LEU A 17 -49.59 34.15 -23.10
N LEU A 18 -50.61 33.31 -23.30
CA LEU A 18 -50.41 31.92 -23.78
C LEU A 18 -50.05 31.79 -25.27
N SER A 19 -49.91 32.89 -26.01
CA SER A 19 -49.51 32.86 -27.43
C SER A 19 -48.17 33.54 -27.70
N ARG A 20 -47.37 33.82 -26.65
CA ARG A 20 -46.08 34.52 -26.70
C ARG A 20 -45.03 33.85 -25.80
N LEU A 21 -45.17 32.55 -25.54
CA LEU A 21 -44.12 31.76 -24.90
C LEU A 21 -43.57 30.82 -25.97
N GLU A 22 -42.32 31.00 -26.40
CA GLU A 22 -41.52 29.92 -27.01
C GLU A 22 -40.15 29.83 -26.32
N ALA A 23 -39.50 28.68 -26.50
CA ALA A 23 -38.34 28.13 -25.78
C ALA A 23 -38.42 28.21 -24.24
N GLN A 24 -38.85 27.12 -23.60
CA GLN A 24 -38.70 26.98 -22.15
C GLN A 24 -37.25 26.65 -21.82
N VAL A 25 -36.61 27.49 -21.00
CA VAL A 25 -35.25 27.25 -20.53
C VAL A 25 -35.31 26.49 -19.22
N ILE A 26 -34.54 25.40 -19.12
CA ILE A 26 -34.34 24.66 -17.87
C ILE A 26 -33.32 25.43 -17.04
N ILE A 27 -33.72 25.90 -15.87
CA ILE A 27 -32.88 26.76 -15.02
C ILE A 27 -31.80 25.98 -14.28
N TYR A 28 -32.12 24.75 -13.92
CA TYR A 28 -31.19 23.87 -13.25
C TYR A 28 -31.28 22.50 -13.86
N ASP A 29 -30.22 22.06 -14.48
CA ASP A 29 -30.22 20.79 -15.20
C ASP A 29 -29.25 19.79 -14.59
N ALA A 30 -29.55 18.53 -14.84
CA ALA A 30 -28.70 17.40 -14.56
C ALA A 30 -28.50 16.62 -15.86
N ILE A 31 -27.37 15.96 -16.06
CA ILE A 31 -27.22 15.02 -17.18
C ILE A 31 -28.23 13.87 -16.99
N GLU A 32 -28.88 13.47 -18.09
CA GLU A 32 -29.76 12.29 -18.07
C GLU A 32 -28.95 11.04 -17.69
N GLY A 33 -29.38 10.33 -16.65
CA GLY A 33 -28.68 9.18 -16.08
C GLY A 33 -27.83 9.49 -14.84
N THR A 34 -27.68 10.75 -14.43
CA THR A 34 -26.96 11.11 -13.20
C THR A 34 -27.57 10.41 -11.98
N VAL A 35 -26.74 9.70 -11.20
CA VAL A 35 -27.17 8.98 -10.00
C VAL A 35 -26.95 9.85 -8.77
N GLY A 36 -27.96 9.99 -7.92
CA GLY A 36 -27.86 10.80 -6.70
C GLY A 36 -26.82 10.25 -5.71
N SER A 37 -26.06 11.15 -5.09
CA SER A 37 -24.98 10.85 -4.14
C SER A 37 -25.38 10.95 -2.67
N GLN A 38 -26.61 11.37 -2.36
CA GLN A 38 -27.07 11.59 -0.99
C GLN A 38 -28.51 11.13 -0.73
N GLU A 39 -28.70 10.32 0.31
CA GLU A 39 -30.02 9.95 0.83
C GLU A 39 -30.49 10.94 1.91
N PHE A 40 -30.95 12.13 1.51
CA PHE A 40 -31.45 13.14 2.44
C PHE A 40 -32.88 13.58 2.13
N GLY A 41 -33.82 13.23 3.01
CA GLY A 41 -35.25 13.52 2.81
C GLY A 41 -35.72 14.89 3.26
N GLY A 42 -34.84 15.73 3.81
CA GLY A 42 -35.14 17.11 4.17
C GLY A 42 -35.25 18.03 2.95
N SER A 43 -35.61 19.28 3.21
CA SER A 43 -35.61 20.35 2.20
C SER A 43 -34.19 20.64 1.75
N LEU A 44 -33.92 20.52 0.47
CA LEU A 44 -32.69 20.94 -0.20
C LEU A 44 -33.06 21.97 -1.27
N GLY A 45 -32.31 23.05 -1.36
CA GLY A 45 -32.65 24.11 -2.31
C GLY A 45 -31.50 25.01 -2.69
N MET A 46 -31.76 25.86 -3.66
CA MET A 46 -30.81 26.84 -4.18
C MET A 46 -31.45 28.21 -4.19
N ASP A 47 -30.65 29.21 -3.84
CA ASP A 47 -31.08 30.60 -3.80
C ASP A 47 -30.81 31.26 -5.15
N PHE A 48 -31.78 32.04 -5.63
CA PHE A 48 -31.63 32.83 -6.84
C PHE A 48 -32.33 34.18 -6.66
N GLU A 49 -31.77 35.21 -7.29
CA GLU A 49 -32.43 36.49 -7.53
C GLU A 49 -33.08 36.45 -8.90
N VAL A 50 -34.28 37.01 -8.97
CA VAL A 50 -34.93 37.35 -10.23
C VAL A 50 -34.57 38.81 -10.53
N ASN A 51 -33.94 39.05 -11.67
CA ASN A 51 -33.45 40.37 -12.09
C ASN A 51 -34.49 41.12 -12.94
N SER A 52 -35.28 40.38 -13.73
CA SER A 52 -36.37 40.85 -14.58
C SER A 52 -37.60 39.96 -14.42
N ASP A 53 -38.80 40.44 -14.79
CA ASP A 53 -40.01 39.64 -14.67
C ASP A 53 -39.87 38.32 -15.46
N ILE A 54 -40.04 37.17 -14.79
CA ILE A 54 -40.01 35.84 -15.45
C ILE A 54 -41.33 35.10 -15.23
N VAL A 55 -41.64 34.15 -16.13
CA VAL A 55 -42.79 33.26 -15.96
C VAL A 55 -42.31 31.83 -15.77
N VAL A 56 -42.49 31.29 -14.55
CA VAL A 56 -42.25 29.87 -14.26
C VAL A 56 -43.41 29.06 -14.81
N THR A 57 -43.10 28.13 -15.72
CA THR A 57 -44.10 27.30 -16.39
C THR A 57 -44.16 25.88 -15.85
N ASP A 58 -43.02 25.35 -15.41
CA ASP A 58 -42.87 23.95 -15.00
C ASP A 58 -41.99 23.86 -13.75
N LEU A 59 -42.25 22.88 -12.89
CA LEU A 59 -41.34 22.46 -11.82
C LEU A 59 -40.75 21.09 -12.17
N GLY A 60 -39.54 20.81 -11.70
CA GLY A 60 -38.80 19.58 -11.98
C GLY A 60 -38.25 18.93 -10.71
N ALA A 61 -38.39 17.61 -10.59
CA ALA A 61 -37.77 16.82 -9.53
C ALA A 61 -36.60 16.02 -10.11
N PHE A 62 -35.43 16.04 -9.47
CA PHE A 62 -34.30 15.20 -9.85
C PHE A 62 -34.68 13.72 -9.78
N ASP A 63 -34.30 12.96 -10.81
CA ASP A 63 -34.61 11.55 -11.01
C ASP A 63 -33.31 10.75 -11.10
N SER A 64 -32.91 10.12 -10.00
CA SER A 64 -31.59 9.51 -9.87
C SER A 64 -31.44 8.32 -10.80
N GLY A 65 -30.58 8.42 -11.81
CA GLY A 65 -30.38 7.39 -12.82
C GLY A 65 -31.42 7.42 -13.94
N SER A 66 -32.29 8.44 -13.96
CA SER A 66 -33.32 8.66 -14.97
C SER A 66 -34.28 7.47 -15.20
N ASP A 67 -34.40 6.60 -14.21
CA ASP A 67 -35.16 5.35 -14.28
C ASP A 67 -36.57 5.44 -13.66
N GLY A 68 -36.92 6.60 -13.09
CA GLY A 68 -38.25 6.92 -12.59
C GLY A 68 -38.29 7.09 -11.08
N LEU A 69 -39.03 8.09 -10.62
CA LEU A 69 -39.12 8.40 -9.19
C LEU A 69 -39.74 7.26 -8.37
N PHE A 70 -38.97 6.70 -7.45
CA PHE A 70 -39.39 5.64 -6.53
C PHE A 70 -39.96 6.15 -5.20
N LEU A 71 -39.77 7.43 -4.90
CA LEU A 71 -40.32 8.12 -3.74
C LEU A 71 -41.14 9.34 -4.17
N PRO A 72 -42.17 9.74 -3.40
CA PRO A 72 -42.89 10.98 -3.68
C PRO A 72 -42.00 12.19 -3.35
N ILE A 73 -41.70 12.99 -4.37
CA ILE A 73 -40.90 14.21 -4.24
C ILE A 73 -41.80 15.43 -4.34
N ILE A 74 -41.57 16.42 -3.48
CA ILE A 74 -42.29 17.69 -3.53
C ILE A 74 -41.29 18.78 -3.89
N VAL A 75 -41.64 19.59 -4.88
CA VAL A 75 -40.82 20.70 -5.38
C VAL A 75 -41.59 22.00 -5.17
N GLU A 76 -40.94 23.00 -4.60
CA GLU A 76 -41.55 24.28 -4.21
C GLU A 76 -40.63 25.47 -4.52
N ILE A 77 -41.19 26.59 -4.95
CA ILE A 77 -40.50 27.88 -4.99
C ILE A 77 -41.00 28.73 -3.82
N TRP A 78 -40.07 29.33 -3.08
CA TRP A 78 -40.32 30.19 -1.92
C TRP A 78 -39.85 31.63 -2.20
N ILE A 79 -40.59 32.62 -1.70
CA ILE A 79 -40.09 34.01 -1.61
C ILE A 79 -39.14 34.12 -0.40
N ARG A 80 -37.98 34.74 -0.61
CA ARG A 80 -36.98 35.07 0.42
C ARG A 80 -37.05 36.54 0.86
N ASP A 81 -37.52 37.46 0.01
CA ASP A 81 -37.51 38.90 0.30
C ASP A 81 -38.75 39.44 1.05
N GLY A 82 -38.48 40.41 1.94
CA GLY A 82 -39.34 40.84 3.03
C GLY A 82 -40.29 42.00 2.72
N ASP A 83 -41.53 41.66 2.40
CA ASP A 83 -42.74 42.36 2.88
C ASP A 83 -43.93 41.38 3.13
N SER A 84 -43.84 40.15 2.61
CA SER A 84 -44.84 39.06 2.73
C SER A 84 -44.50 38.00 3.77
N GLY A 85 -43.21 37.83 4.07
CA GLY A 85 -42.70 36.68 4.82
C GLY A 85 -42.42 35.47 3.92
N ILE A 86 -41.70 34.49 4.47
CA ILE A 86 -41.37 33.21 3.82
C ILE A 86 -42.69 32.50 3.43
N GLU A 87 -42.98 32.43 2.13
CA GLU A 87 -44.21 31.86 1.56
C GLU A 87 -43.89 31.04 0.31
N VAL A 88 -44.59 29.91 0.16
CA VAL A 88 -44.56 29.06 -1.05
C VAL A 88 -45.43 29.69 -2.13
N ILE A 89 -44.86 29.96 -3.29
CA ILE A 89 -45.56 30.59 -4.43
C ILE A 89 -45.85 29.62 -5.57
N ALA A 90 -45.07 28.55 -5.69
CA ALA A 90 -45.31 27.44 -6.59
C ALA A 90 -45.00 26.13 -5.86
N SER A 91 -45.80 25.09 -6.10
CA SER A 91 -45.63 23.79 -5.46
C SER A 91 -46.22 22.71 -6.37
N GLU A 92 -45.46 21.65 -6.61
CA GLU A 92 -45.95 20.45 -7.29
C GLU A 92 -45.46 19.19 -6.58
N VAL A 93 -46.28 18.14 -6.67
CA VAL A 93 -46.01 16.83 -6.08
C VAL A 93 -45.74 15.86 -7.22
N PHE A 94 -44.63 15.16 -7.14
CA PHE A 94 -44.23 14.09 -8.04
C PHE A 94 -44.47 12.75 -7.36
N ASP A 95 -45.36 11.93 -7.94
CA ASP A 95 -45.71 10.59 -7.46
C ASP A 95 -45.21 9.54 -8.46
N PHE A 96 -45.16 8.27 -8.05
CA PHE A 96 -44.79 7.16 -8.92
C PHE A 96 -45.69 7.10 -10.17
N ASP A 97 -45.11 7.27 -11.36
CA ASP A 97 -45.77 7.10 -12.67
C ASP A 97 -46.90 8.13 -12.95
N ASP A 98 -46.70 9.39 -12.57
CA ASP A 98 -47.70 10.46 -12.66
C ASP A 98 -47.80 11.18 -14.02
N GLY A 99 -47.00 10.77 -15.01
CA GLY A 99 -46.96 11.35 -16.35
C GLY A 99 -46.05 12.57 -16.51
N ALA A 100 -45.16 12.86 -15.55
CA ALA A 100 -44.06 13.81 -15.72
C ALA A 100 -43.11 13.39 -16.85
N THR A 101 -42.59 14.38 -17.58
CA THR A 101 -41.68 14.14 -18.72
C THR A 101 -40.24 14.28 -18.25
N LEU A 102 -39.38 13.32 -18.61
CA LEU A 102 -37.95 13.40 -18.35
C LEU A 102 -37.32 14.33 -19.40
N GLU A 103 -36.68 15.40 -18.94
CA GLU A 103 -35.88 16.32 -19.74
C GLU A 103 -34.65 16.66 -18.90
N GLY A 104 -33.47 16.34 -19.43
CA GLY A 104 -32.27 16.20 -18.59
C GLY A 104 -32.46 15.12 -17.51
N GLY A 105 -31.76 15.26 -16.39
CA GLY A 105 -31.86 14.38 -15.21
C GLY A 105 -33.04 14.70 -14.31
N HIS A 106 -33.98 15.55 -14.75
CA HIS A 106 -35.16 15.95 -13.99
C HIS A 106 -36.47 15.52 -14.68
N ARG A 107 -37.47 15.18 -13.87
CA ARG A 107 -38.84 14.97 -14.34
C ARG A 107 -39.66 16.23 -14.14
N PHE A 108 -40.19 16.78 -15.22
CA PHE A 108 -40.94 18.04 -15.23
C PHE A 108 -42.46 17.86 -15.29
N LYS A 109 -43.15 18.78 -14.62
CA LYS A 109 -44.59 18.99 -14.69
C LYS A 109 -44.92 20.46 -14.92
N ALA A 110 -45.80 20.69 -15.89
CA ALA A 110 -46.41 21.98 -16.11
C ALA A 110 -47.28 22.40 -14.92
N LEU A 111 -47.07 23.63 -14.45
CA LEU A 111 -47.92 24.26 -13.45
C LEU A 111 -49.32 24.49 -14.04
N ASN A 112 -50.34 24.12 -13.28
CA ASN A 112 -51.73 24.34 -13.69
C ASN A 112 -52.05 25.82 -13.95
N ASN A 113 -51.32 26.72 -13.31
CA ASN A 113 -51.27 28.14 -13.64
C ASN A 113 -49.79 28.56 -13.57
N PRO A 114 -49.17 28.95 -14.70
CA PRO A 114 -47.83 29.53 -14.68
C PRO A 114 -47.74 30.70 -13.69
N VAL A 115 -46.60 30.82 -13.02
CA VAL A 115 -46.38 31.77 -11.93
C VAL A 115 -45.40 32.84 -12.39
N ALA A 116 -45.85 34.10 -12.39
CA ALA A 116 -44.97 35.23 -12.65
C ALA A 116 -44.16 35.55 -11.38
N LEU A 117 -42.84 35.63 -11.51
CA LEU A 117 -41.94 36.13 -10.47
C LEU A 117 -41.50 37.54 -10.86
N GLU A 118 -41.75 38.50 -9.98
CA GLU A 118 -41.25 39.87 -10.12
C GLU A 118 -39.79 39.91 -9.59
N PRO A 119 -39.00 40.93 -9.93
CA PRO A 119 -37.65 41.08 -9.38
C PRO A 119 -37.61 41.00 -7.86
N GLY A 120 -36.74 40.12 -7.34
CA GLY A 120 -36.64 39.82 -5.92
C GLY A 120 -35.96 38.49 -5.64
N SER A 121 -35.88 38.15 -4.35
CA SER A 121 -35.14 36.96 -3.91
C SER A 121 -36.03 35.74 -3.72
N TYR A 122 -35.60 34.60 -4.25
CA TYR A 122 -36.34 33.35 -4.24
C TYR A 122 -35.44 32.15 -3.87
N THR A 123 -36.08 31.03 -3.53
CA THR A 123 -35.41 29.74 -3.30
C THR A 123 -36.22 28.63 -3.94
N ILE A 124 -35.61 27.82 -4.81
CA ILE A 124 -36.19 26.56 -5.30
C ILE A 124 -35.81 25.45 -4.31
N VAL A 125 -36.77 24.63 -3.90
CA VAL A 125 -36.58 23.59 -2.87
C VAL A 125 -37.22 22.29 -3.33
N ALA A 126 -36.55 21.16 -3.09
CA ALA A 126 -37.15 19.84 -3.19
C ALA A 126 -36.89 18.99 -1.93
N TYR A 127 -37.84 18.11 -1.60
CA TYR A 127 -37.72 17.18 -0.47
C TYR A 127 -38.53 15.90 -0.71
N GLY A 128 -38.20 14.85 0.06
CA GLY A 128 -38.80 13.51 -0.07
C GLY A 128 -37.83 12.42 -0.52
N TYR A 129 -36.58 12.79 -0.84
CA TYR A 129 -35.50 11.87 -1.23
C TYR A 129 -35.08 10.92 -0.10
N GLY A 130 -34.40 9.82 -0.45
CA GLY A 130 -33.94 8.84 0.52
C GLY A 130 -33.48 7.54 -0.15
N ALA A 131 -33.43 6.46 0.62
CA ALA A 131 -33.02 5.16 0.12
C ALA A 131 -33.88 4.71 -1.09
N GLY A 132 -33.23 4.53 -2.23
CA GLY A 132 -33.85 4.17 -3.51
C GLY A 132 -34.24 5.36 -4.39
N GLU A 133 -34.14 6.60 -3.91
CA GLU A 133 -34.25 7.82 -4.71
C GLU A 133 -33.36 8.90 -4.08
N PRO A 134 -32.02 8.82 -4.23
CA PRO A 134 -31.11 9.80 -3.67
C PRO A 134 -31.14 11.11 -4.46
N ASN A 135 -30.84 12.23 -3.80
CA ASN A 135 -30.54 13.50 -4.47
C ASN A 135 -29.02 13.63 -4.69
N VAL A 136 -28.59 14.62 -5.45
CA VAL A 136 -27.16 14.93 -5.59
C VAL A 136 -26.70 15.88 -4.48
N ASN A 137 -25.54 15.61 -3.90
CA ASN A 137 -24.81 16.54 -3.04
C ASN A 137 -23.32 16.55 -3.40
N LEU A 138 -22.86 17.65 -4.01
CA LEU A 138 -21.45 17.84 -4.42
C LEU A 138 -20.46 17.86 -3.24
N GLY A 139 -20.94 18.00 -2.00
CA GLY A 139 -20.11 17.86 -0.80
C GLY A 139 -19.92 16.42 -0.31
N VAL A 140 -20.55 15.43 -0.95
CA VAL A 140 -20.51 14.01 -0.57
C VAL A 140 -19.84 13.17 -1.66
N ALA A 141 -20.14 13.44 -2.93
CA ALA A 141 -19.42 12.88 -4.09
C ALA A 141 -19.45 13.89 -5.23
N ALA A 142 -18.33 14.02 -5.97
CA ALA A 142 -18.31 14.73 -7.23
C ALA A 142 -19.23 13.97 -8.21
N THR A 143 -20.36 14.56 -8.51
CA THR A 143 -21.31 14.01 -9.48
C THR A 143 -21.34 15.06 -10.58
N GLU A 144 -20.66 14.79 -11.70
CA GLU A 144 -20.63 15.71 -12.83
C GLU A 144 -22.01 15.86 -13.49
N GLY A 145 -22.17 16.97 -14.19
CA GLY A 145 -23.36 17.22 -15.01
C GLY A 145 -24.48 17.99 -14.33
N LEU A 146 -24.23 18.69 -13.22
CA LEU A 146 -25.15 19.70 -12.70
C LEU A 146 -24.80 21.07 -13.30
N SER A 147 -25.68 21.63 -14.11
CA SER A 147 -25.51 22.94 -14.72
C SER A 147 -26.64 23.88 -14.34
N THR A 148 -26.33 25.17 -14.28
CA THR A 148 -27.29 26.23 -14.03
C THR A 148 -27.40 27.10 -15.26
N ASN A 149 -28.61 27.53 -15.59
CA ASN A 149 -28.86 28.48 -16.66
C ASN A 149 -29.47 29.73 -16.04
N ASP A 150 -28.83 30.88 -16.27
CA ASP A 150 -29.24 32.17 -15.71
C ASP A 150 -30.42 32.81 -16.48
N ALA A 151 -30.98 32.07 -17.44
CA ALA A 151 -32.01 32.49 -18.38
C ALA A 151 -31.64 33.80 -19.10
N GLY A 152 -30.38 33.90 -19.53
CA GLY A 152 -29.87 35.10 -20.18
C GLY A 152 -29.79 36.28 -19.21
N GLY A 153 -29.31 36.03 -17.99
CA GLY A 153 -29.23 37.03 -16.92
C GLY A 153 -30.56 37.45 -16.28
N ALA A 154 -31.70 36.87 -16.69
CA ALA A 154 -33.00 37.12 -16.06
C ALA A 154 -33.05 36.65 -14.61
N ILE A 155 -32.21 35.68 -14.26
CA ILE A 155 -31.94 35.28 -12.87
C ILE A 155 -30.45 35.34 -12.57
N THR A 156 -30.11 35.35 -11.29
CA THR A 156 -28.74 35.16 -10.82
C THR A 156 -28.78 34.24 -9.62
N PHE A 157 -28.02 33.15 -9.65
CA PHE A 157 -27.87 32.30 -8.47
C PHE A 157 -27.04 33.04 -7.41
N VAL A 158 -27.47 32.98 -6.15
CA VAL A 158 -26.92 33.83 -5.10
C VAL A 158 -26.72 33.13 -3.76
N GLY A 159 -25.46 33.02 -3.36
CA GLY A 159 -25.09 32.37 -2.10
C GLY A 159 -25.14 30.84 -2.20
N GLY A 160 -24.60 30.16 -1.19
CA GLY A 160 -24.57 28.69 -1.20
C GLY A 160 -25.95 28.07 -1.01
N SER A 161 -26.11 26.83 -1.50
CA SER A 161 -27.35 26.06 -1.40
C SER A 161 -27.87 25.94 0.04
N ARG A 162 -29.16 25.69 0.23
CA ARG A 162 -29.82 25.62 1.53
C ARG A 162 -30.29 24.21 1.87
N TRP A 163 -30.28 23.88 3.16
CA TRP A 163 -30.86 22.63 3.67
C TRP A 163 -31.68 22.82 4.95
N GLY A 164 -32.66 21.93 5.18
CA GLY A 164 -33.52 21.98 6.37
C GLY A 164 -34.53 20.84 6.49
N ASP A 165 -35.48 21.01 7.41
CA ASP A 165 -36.54 20.03 7.65
C ASP A 165 -37.54 19.99 6.49
N ALA A 166 -37.96 18.78 6.10
CA ALA A 166 -38.92 18.57 5.01
C ALA A 166 -40.24 19.36 5.21
N GLY A 167 -40.69 20.05 4.16
CA GLY A 167 -41.92 20.86 4.17
C GLY A 167 -41.80 22.17 4.96
N ALA A 168 -40.58 22.59 5.28
CA ALA A 168 -40.27 23.90 5.81
C ALA A 168 -39.20 24.60 4.96
N PHE A 169 -39.18 25.94 5.03
CA PHE A 169 -38.13 26.73 4.40
C PHE A 169 -36.75 26.32 4.95
N PRO A 170 -35.78 26.00 4.09
CA PRO A 170 -34.47 25.54 4.50
C PRO A 170 -33.64 26.71 5.06
N ALA A 171 -33.70 26.90 6.38
CA ALA A 171 -33.10 28.07 7.04
C ALA A 171 -31.55 28.02 7.11
N ASN A 172 -30.94 26.85 6.90
CA ASN A 172 -29.48 26.70 6.95
C ASN A 172 -28.90 26.91 5.54
N SER A 173 -28.02 27.90 5.39
CA SER A 173 -27.18 28.08 4.20
C SER A 173 -25.91 27.25 4.30
N ASP A 174 -25.55 26.55 3.22
CA ASP A 174 -24.27 25.89 3.01
C ASP A 174 -23.26 26.92 2.45
N ALA A 175 -21.96 26.65 2.62
CA ALA A 175 -20.86 27.53 2.21
C ALA A 175 -20.19 27.07 0.90
N GLY A 176 -20.61 25.96 0.30
CA GLY A 176 -20.10 25.50 -0.98
C GLY A 176 -20.76 26.15 -2.21
N PRO A 177 -20.56 25.55 -3.41
CA PRO A 177 -21.09 26.11 -4.65
C PRO A 177 -22.61 26.19 -4.62
N GLU A 178 -23.18 27.10 -5.40
CA GLU A 178 -24.62 27.39 -5.44
C GLU A 178 -25.46 26.20 -5.92
N GLN A 179 -24.89 25.38 -6.79
CA GLN A 179 -25.41 24.13 -7.34
C GLN A 179 -25.09 22.88 -6.51
N ARG A 180 -24.71 23.03 -5.23
CA ARG A 180 -24.31 21.90 -4.37
C ARG A 180 -25.37 20.81 -4.24
N TYR A 181 -26.67 21.13 -4.32
CA TYR A 181 -27.74 20.14 -4.19
C TYR A 181 -28.57 19.96 -5.47
N GLY A 182 -28.38 18.84 -6.16
CA GLY A 182 -29.20 18.39 -7.30
C GLY A 182 -30.51 17.77 -6.84
N ALA A 183 -31.49 18.62 -6.56
CA ALA A 183 -32.79 18.20 -6.03
C ALA A 183 -33.97 18.77 -6.83
N GLY A 184 -34.20 20.08 -6.81
CA GLY A 184 -35.34 20.71 -7.47
C GLY A 184 -34.95 21.64 -8.62
N SER A 185 -35.68 21.58 -9.72
CA SER A 185 -35.51 22.42 -10.91
C SER A 185 -36.82 23.13 -11.30
N PHE A 186 -36.75 24.05 -12.25
CA PHE A 186 -37.90 24.72 -12.84
C PHE A 186 -37.60 25.19 -14.27
N LYS A 187 -38.64 25.39 -15.07
CA LYS A 187 -38.53 26.02 -16.38
C LYS A 187 -39.11 27.41 -16.37
N VAL A 188 -38.44 28.31 -17.07
CA VAL A 188 -38.92 29.67 -17.32
C VAL A 188 -39.19 29.87 -18.80
N ALA A 189 -40.10 30.78 -19.09
CA ALA A 189 -40.11 31.46 -20.37
C ALA A 189 -39.72 32.91 -20.14
N SER A 190 -38.74 33.37 -20.92
CA SER A 190 -38.34 34.78 -21.03
C SER A 190 -39.24 35.50 -22.04
N GLU A 191 -39.37 36.81 -21.88
CA GLU A 191 -39.91 37.65 -22.95
C GLU A 191 -38.82 37.81 -24.03
N ASP A 192 -39.25 37.79 -25.28
CA ASP A 192 -38.51 38.08 -26.51
C ASP A 192 -39.46 39.03 -27.28
N GLU A 193 -39.29 40.34 -27.05
CA GLU A 193 -40.26 41.38 -27.43
C GLU A 193 -40.27 41.63 -28.94
N ASP A 194 -39.16 41.38 -29.64
CA ASP A 194 -39.01 41.60 -31.08
C ASP A 194 -38.93 40.33 -31.95
N GLU A 195 -38.98 39.15 -31.32
CA GLU A 195 -39.08 37.82 -31.92
C GLU A 195 -37.84 37.42 -32.73
N ASP A 196 -36.64 37.70 -32.22
CA ASP A 196 -35.36 37.48 -32.91
C ASP A 196 -34.54 36.27 -32.43
N GLU A 197 -35.12 35.49 -31.52
CA GLU A 197 -34.54 34.30 -30.89
C GLU A 197 -33.50 34.59 -29.78
N MET A 198 -33.28 35.87 -29.41
CA MET A 198 -32.53 36.27 -28.21
C MET A 198 -33.50 36.72 -27.09
N PRO A 199 -33.24 36.38 -25.81
CA PRO A 199 -34.05 36.88 -24.69
C PRO A 199 -33.79 38.36 -24.36
N ASP A 200 -34.85 39.14 -24.09
CA ASP A 200 -34.74 40.57 -23.72
C ASP A 200 -33.71 40.83 -22.60
N ALA A 201 -33.64 39.93 -21.62
CA ALA A 201 -32.75 40.07 -20.48
C ALA A 201 -31.27 39.90 -20.88
N TRP A 202 -30.99 38.99 -21.81
CA TRP A 202 -29.64 38.71 -22.30
C TRP A 202 -29.15 39.86 -23.15
N GLU A 203 -30.02 40.38 -24.02
CA GLU A 203 -29.73 41.55 -24.83
C GLU A 203 -29.39 42.77 -23.96
N ILE A 204 -30.18 43.04 -22.93
CA ILE A 204 -29.91 44.15 -22.00
C ILE A 204 -28.57 43.96 -21.26
N ALA A 205 -28.26 42.73 -20.84
CA ALA A 205 -27.03 42.42 -20.12
C ALA A 205 -25.78 42.65 -20.99
N ASN A 206 -25.88 42.31 -22.27
CA ASN A 206 -24.82 42.44 -23.26
C ASN A 206 -24.84 43.77 -24.04
N GLY A 207 -25.73 44.70 -23.66
CA GLY A 207 -25.79 46.04 -24.25
C GLY A 207 -26.45 46.12 -25.63
N LEU A 208 -27.20 45.09 -26.01
CA LEU A 208 -28.04 44.98 -27.21
C LEU A 208 -29.44 45.61 -26.97
N ASP A 209 -30.25 45.75 -28.02
CA ASP A 209 -31.52 46.46 -28.02
C ASP A 209 -32.71 45.51 -28.18
N PRO A 210 -33.43 45.14 -27.09
CA PRO A 210 -34.53 44.15 -27.09
C PRO A 210 -35.81 44.60 -27.82
N GLU A 211 -35.75 45.71 -28.57
CA GLU A 211 -36.81 46.15 -29.47
C GLU A 211 -36.36 46.18 -30.96
N ASP A 212 -35.13 45.74 -31.27
CA ASP A 212 -34.47 45.78 -32.58
C ASP A 212 -33.91 44.43 -33.05
N ALA A 213 -34.80 43.50 -33.43
CA ALA A 213 -34.54 42.17 -34.01
C ALA A 213 -33.48 42.04 -35.13
N GLU A 214 -32.99 43.16 -35.67
CA GLU A 214 -31.89 43.19 -36.62
C GLU A 214 -30.52 43.18 -35.93
N ASP A 215 -30.44 43.30 -34.61
CA ASP A 215 -29.19 43.23 -33.87
C ASP A 215 -28.77 41.80 -33.51
N ALA A 216 -29.67 40.81 -33.42
CA ALA A 216 -29.30 39.37 -33.50
C ALA A 216 -28.35 39.06 -34.66
N GLY A 217 -28.56 39.73 -35.81
CA GLY A 217 -27.74 39.55 -37.01
C GLY A 217 -26.52 40.48 -37.09
N ARG A 218 -26.24 41.29 -36.07
CA ARG A 218 -25.04 42.14 -35.99
C ARG A 218 -23.91 41.38 -35.33
N ASP A 219 -22.72 41.84 -35.63
CA ASP A 219 -21.42 41.37 -35.14
C ASP A 219 -20.85 42.56 -34.35
N ALA A 220 -20.92 42.48 -33.02
CA ALA A 220 -20.73 43.64 -32.15
C ALA A 220 -19.25 43.97 -31.90
N ASP A 221 -18.39 42.98 -31.77
CA ASP A 221 -16.94 43.13 -31.57
C ASP A 221 -16.11 42.96 -32.86
N ASN A 222 -16.70 42.47 -33.95
CA ASN A 222 -16.07 42.25 -35.27
C ASN A 222 -15.09 41.08 -35.31
N ASP A 223 -15.40 39.99 -34.63
CA ASP A 223 -14.67 38.73 -34.63
C ASP A 223 -15.05 37.80 -35.80
N GLY A 224 -16.28 37.93 -36.33
CA GLY A 224 -16.84 37.11 -37.39
C GLY A 224 -18.12 36.34 -37.02
N LEU A 225 -18.50 36.30 -35.75
CA LEU A 225 -19.78 35.78 -35.27
C LEU A 225 -20.84 36.87 -35.23
N ASN A 226 -22.09 36.47 -35.00
CA ASN A 226 -23.16 37.43 -34.74
C ASN A 226 -23.73 37.18 -33.36
N ASN A 227 -24.38 38.21 -32.81
CA ASN A 227 -24.90 38.20 -31.46
C ASN A 227 -25.76 36.97 -31.15
N LEU A 228 -26.61 36.55 -32.10
CA LEU A 228 -27.43 35.35 -31.93
C LEU A 228 -26.59 34.07 -31.86
N LYS A 229 -25.52 33.99 -32.65
CA LYS A 229 -24.63 32.84 -32.67
C LYS A 229 -23.76 32.79 -31.40
N GLU A 230 -23.30 33.94 -30.94
CA GLU A 230 -22.57 34.09 -29.67
C GLU A 230 -23.45 33.67 -28.50
N PHE A 231 -24.70 34.13 -28.45
CA PHE A 231 -25.69 33.66 -27.49
C PHE A 231 -25.88 32.13 -27.50
N GLN A 232 -25.95 31.53 -28.69
CA GLN A 232 -26.11 30.08 -28.84
C GLN A 232 -24.88 29.27 -28.42
N LEU A 233 -23.70 29.87 -28.47
CA LEU A 233 -22.42 29.27 -28.10
C LEU A 233 -21.99 29.60 -26.66
N GLY A 234 -22.65 30.56 -26.00
CA GLY A 234 -22.30 30.99 -24.64
C GLY A 234 -21.19 32.03 -24.55
N LEU A 235 -20.86 32.70 -25.66
CA LEU A 235 -19.75 33.65 -25.80
C LEU A 235 -20.15 35.07 -25.37
N ASP A 236 -19.15 35.94 -25.14
CA ASP A 236 -19.40 37.37 -24.90
C ASP A 236 -19.45 38.14 -26.23
N PRO A 237 -20.62 38.65 -26.67
CA PRO A 237 -20.75 39.38 -27.94
C PRO A 237 -20.02 40.74 -27.98
N ASN A 238 -19.30 41.09 -26.93
CA ASN A 238 -18.47 42.30 -26.86
C ASN A 238 -16.98 41.99 -26.71
N SER A 239 -16.57 40.72 -26.74
CA SER A 239 -15.17 40.28 -26.66
C SER A 239 -14.80 39.51 -27.91
N ASP A 240 -13.87 40.03 -28.69
CA ASP A 240 -13.46 39.38 -29.95
C ASP A 240 -12.56 38.15 -29.76
N ASP A 241 -12.42 37.69 -28.53
CA ASP A 241 -11.53 36.65 -27.97
C ASP A 241 -12.04 36.41 -26.52
N THR A 242 -12.88 35.40 -26.32
CA THR A 242 -13.64 35.16 -25.07
C THR A 242 -12.79 34.53 -23.96
N ASP A 243 -11.84 33.66 -24.30
CA ASP A 243 -10.96 32.96 -23.36
C ASP A 243 -9.56 33.60 -23.22
N GLU A 244 -9.25 34.63 -24.01
CA GLU A 244 -8.02 35.44 -23.97
C GLU A 244 -6.73 34.67 -24.35
N ASP A 245 -6.85 33.64 -25.19
CA ASP A 245 -5.75 32.77 -25.62
C ASP A 245 -4.95 33.36 -26.82
N GLY A 246 -5.51 34.37 -27.48
CA GLY A 246 -4.93 35.07 -28.63
C GLY A 246 -5.48 34.68 -30.00
N ALA A 247 -6.38 33.70 -30.07
CA ALA A 247 -7.29 33.45 -31.18
C ALA A 247 -8.50 34.41 -31.10
N LYS A 248 -9.57 34.14 -31.83
CA LYS A 248 -10.76 35.02 -31.90
C LYS A 248 -11.93 34.09 -32.07
N ASP A 249 -13.03 34.32 -31.36
CA ASP A 249 -14.11 33.33 -31.32
C ASP A 249 -14.62 32.92 -32.70
N GLY A 250 -14.84 33.90 -33.59
CA GLY A 250 -15.25 33.64 -34.96
C GLY A 250 -14.20 32.98 -35.85
N PHE A 251 -12.92 33.10 -35.51
CA PHE A 251 -11.84 32.39 -36.17
C PHE A 251 -11.76 30.94 -35.69
N GLU A 252 -11.82 30.69 -34.39
CA GLU A 252 -11.81 29.35 -33.79
C GLU A 252 -13.03 28.54 -34.24
N TYR A 253 -14.22 29.14 -34.16
CA TYR A 253 -15.46 28.53 -34.65
C TYR A 253 -15.39 28.12 -36.13
N ASP A 254 -14.71 28.90 -36.98
CA ASP A 254 -14.54 28.59 -38.41
C ASP A 254 -13.42 27.54 -38.67
N ASN A 255 -12.51 27.31 -37.72
CA ASN A 255 -11.43 26.33 -37.78
C ASN A 255 -11.66 25.10 -36.86
N ASP A 256 -12.88 24.95 -36.34
CA ASP A 256 -13.35 23.82 -35.52
C ASP A 256 -12.72 23.72 -34.10
N SER A 257 -11.96 24.72 -33.62
CA SER A 257 -11.52 24.80 -32.21
C SER A 257 -12.55 25.49 -31.31
N ASP A 258 -12.46 25.35 -29.98
CA ASP A 258 -13.51 25.78 -29.03
C ASP A 258 -13.25 27.21 -28.50
N PRO A 259 -14.07 28.21 -28.87
CA PRO A 259 -13.90 29.61 -28.43
C PRO A 259 -14.01 29.90 -26.92
N ASN A 260 -14.21 28.87 -26.09
CA ASN A 260 -14.23 28.99 -24.63
C ASN A 260 -13.10 28.21 -23.96
N ASP A 261 -12.22 27.58 -24.73
CA ASP A 261 -11.17 26.70 -24.26
C ASP A 261 -9.81 27.13 -24.83
N PRO A 262 -8.92 27.71 -24.01
CA PRO A 262 -7.71 28.35 -24.50
C PRO A 262 -6.64 27.37 -25.04
N ASP A 263 -6.81 26.06 -24.87
CA ASP A 263 -5.92 24.99 -25.36
C ASP A 263 -6.81 23.78 -25.66
N SER A 264 -7.37 23.73 -26.87
CA SER A 264 -8.47 22.84 -27.18
C SER A 264 -8.09 21.34 -27.28
N ASP A 265 -6.80 21.00 -27.37
CA ASP A 265 -6.31 19.62 -27.40
C ASP A 265 -5.36 19.24 -26.26
N ASP A 266 -5.19 20.14 -25.29
CA ASP A 266 -4.47 19.97 -24.02
C ASP A 266 -3.01 19.53 -24.24
N ASP A 267 -2.33 20.12 -25.23
CA ASP A 267 -0.95 19.79 -25.60
C ASP A 267 0.11 20.73 -25.00
N GLY A 268 -0.35 21.86 -24.43
CA GLY A 268 0.49 22.87 -23.79
C GLY A 268 0.77 24.11 -24.65
N LEU A 269 0.24 24.19 -25.86
CA LEU A 269 0.16 25.42 -26.67
C LEU A 269 -1.28 25.94 -26.68
N THR A 270 -1.46 27.26 -26.64
CA THR A 270 -2.81 27.80 -26.85
C THR A 270 -3.22 27.70 -28.32
N ASP A 271 -4.52 27.59 -28.61
CA ASP A 271 -5.03 27.59 -29.99
C ASP A 271 -4.43 28.76 -30.81
N GLY A 272 -4.35 29.94 -30.20
CA GLY A 272 -3.73 31.14 -30.76
C GLY A 272 -2.24 30.99 -31.08
N GLU A 273 -1.48 30.32 -30.21
CA GLU A 273 -0.07 29.98 -30.43
C GLU A 273 0.09 28.99 -31.59
N GLU A 274 -0.76 28.00 -31.65
CA GLU A 274 -0.75 26.95 -32.66
C GLU A 274 -1.15 27.44 -34.06
N PHE A 275 -2.22 28.25 -34.15
CA PHE A 275 -2.57 28.93 -35.39
C PHE A 275 -1.44 29.80 -35.94
N THR A 276 -0.59 30.32 -35.04
CA THR A 276 0.61 31.09 -35.40
C THR A 276 1.81 30.19 -35.72
N GLY A 277 1.96 29.08 -34.99
CA GLY A 277 3.02 28.08 -35.08
C GLY A 277 2.90 27.16 -36.31
N GLY A 278 1.68 26.95 -36.80
CA GLY A 278 1.37 26.08 -37.92
C GLY A 278 1.03 24.64 -37.53
N THR A 279 0.72 24.40 -36.26
CA THR A 279 0.18 23.16 -35.70
C THR A 279 -1.36 23.17 -35.77
N ASP A 280 -2.02 22.05 -35.46
CA ASP A 280 -3.46 21.86 -35.55
C ASP A 280 -4.07 21.80 -34.13
N PRO A 281 -4.86 22.81 -33.69
CA PRO A 281 -5.37 22.90 -32.31
C PRO A 281 -6.34 21.81 -31.84
N MET A 282 -6.53 20.80 -32.67
CA MET A 282 -7.40 19.66 -32.43
C MET A 282 -6.62 18.34 -32.50
N ASP A 283 -5.30 18.40 -32.69
CA ASP A 283 -4.41 17.28 -32.89
C ASP A 283 -3.09 17.52 -32.12
N PRO A 284 -2.96 16.97 -30.91
CA PRO A 284 -1.87 17.32 -29.99
C PRO A 284 -0.50 16.79 -30.43
N ASP A 285 -0.37 16.24 -31.65
CA ASP A 285 0.86 15.75 -32.32
C ASP A 285 0.66 15.94 -33.83
N THR A 286 0.87 17.17 -34.32
CA THR A 286 0.51 17.60 -35.68
C THR A 286 1.17 16.75 -36.77
N ASP A 287 2.41 16.31 -36.54
CA ASP A 287 3.19 15.59 -37.54
C ASP A 287 3.18 14.06 -37.39
N GLY A 288 2.65 13.58 -36.26
CA GLY A 288 2.38 12.19 -35.96
C GLY A 288 3.64 11.37 -35.72
N ASP A 289 4.70 11.97 -35.18
CA ASP A 289 5.95 11.30 -34.86
C ASP A 289 6.06 10.80 -33.42
N GLY A 290 5.05 11.13 -32.60
CA GLY A 290 4.91 10.70 -31.22
C GLY A 290 5.44 11.70 -30.20
N PHE A 291 5.54 12.98 -30.54
CA PHE A 291 5.80 14.04 -29.57
C PHE A 291 4.71 15.10 -29.70
N ARG A 292 4.26 15.65 -28.56
CA ARG A 292 3.25 16.71 -28.60
C ARG A 292 3.84 18.02 -29.09
N ASP A 293 3.06 18.86 -29.76
CA ASP A 293 3.59 20.05 -30.41
C ASP A 293 4.17 21.05 -29.39
N GLY A 294 3.50 21.22 -28.26
CA GLY A 294 4.00 22.00 -27.13
C GLY A 294 5.29 21.46 -26.53
N PHE A 295 5.42 20.14 -26.43
CA PHE A 295 6.63 19.47 -25.94
C PHE A 295 7.81 19.71 -26.87
N GLU A 296 7.58 19.60 -28.18
CA GLU A 296 8.58 19.80 -29.20
C GLU A 296 9.14 21.22 -29.21
N LEU A 297 8.25 22.22 -29.15
CA LEU A 297 8.65 23.61 -29.11
C LEU A 297 9.45 23.94 -27.85
N ALA A 298 9.06 23.38 -26.71
CA ALA A 298 9.78 23.52 -25.44
C ALA A 298 11.19 22.90 -25.49
N ASN A 299 11.39 21.85 -26.29
CA ASN A 299 12.64 21.10 -26.41
C ASN A 299 13.43 21.40 -27.71
N ASP A 300 13.26 22.60 -28.27
CA ASP A 300 13.97 23.10 -29.45
C ASP A 300 13.83 22.20 -30.71
N SER A 301 12.74 21.43 -30.82
CA SER A 301 12.40 20.63 -32.00
C SER A 301 11.26 21.28 -32.82
N ASP A 302 10.88 20.68 -33.96
CA ASP A 302 9.99 21.33 -34.94
C ASP A 302 8.71 20.49 -35.06
N PRO A 303 7.58 20.95 -34.47
CA PRO A 303 6.33 20.18 -34.35
C PRO A 303 5.59 19.94 -35.68
N THR A 304 6.24 20.24 -36.80
CA THR A 304 5.67 20.09 -38.14
C THR A 304 6.56 19.23 -39.06
N ASP A 305 7.66 18.68 -38.55
CA ASP A 305 8.57 17.80 -39.26
C ASP A 305 8.87 16.54 -38.44
N SER A 306 8.19 15.45 -38.82
CA SER A 306 8.28 14.11 -38.22
C SER A 306 9.67 13.44 -38.17
N ASN A 307 10.73 14.18 -38.53
CA ASN A 307 12.14 13.77 -38.43
C ASN A 307 12.92 14.67 -37.47
N SER A 308 12.28 15.70 -36.92
CA SER A 308 12.81 16.69 -36.00
C SER A 308 12.33 16.35 -34.60
N VAL A 309 12.73 15.19 -34.09
CA VAL A 309 12.38 14.78 -32.74
C VAL A 309 13.19 15.57 -31.70
N PRO A 310 12.60 15.88 -30.52
CA PRO A 310 13.29 16.42 -29.36
C PRO A 310 14.59 15.66 -29.04
N GLU A 311 15.70 16.39 -28.93
CA GLU A 311 16.93 15.84 -28.37
C GLU A 311 16.83 15.95 -26.85
N ILE A 312 16.26 14.92 -26.21
CA ILE A 312 16.21 14.83 -24.75
C ILE A 312 17.66 14.80 -24.25
N LYS A 313 18.17 15.93 -23.73
CA LYS A 313 19.44 16.01 -23.02
C LYS A 313 19.24 15.42 -21.62
N GLY A 314 19.22 14.10 -21.54
CA GLY A 314 18.93 13.38 -20.31
C GLY A 314 20.09 12.55 -19.82
N GLY A 315 20.40 12.67 -18.52
CA GLY A 315 21.23 11.73 -17.79
C GLY A 315 20.58 10.33 -17.68
N PRO A 316 21.17 9.39 -16.90
CA PRO A 316 20.54 8.09 -16.65
C PRO A 316 19.15 8.27 -15.99
N GLY A 317 18.19 7.42 -16.33
CA GLY A 317 16.84 7.52 -15.78
C GLY A 317 16.83 7.23 -14.27
N VAL A 318 16.41 8.20 -13.46
CA VAL A 318 16.35 8.08 -11.99
C VAL A 318 15.05 7.41 -11.58
N ILE A 319 15.14 6.39 -10.71
CA ILE A 319 13.96 5.72 -10.14
C ILE A 319 13.42 6.58 -9.00
N VAL A 320 12.20 7.09 -9.17
CA VAL A 320 11.59 8.00 -8.18
C VAL A 320 11.03 7.25 -6.97
N TYR A 321 10.57 6.03 -7.19
CA TYR A 321 10.05 5.17 -6.13
C TYR A 321 10.59 3.76 -6.30
N ASP A 322 11.49 3.34 -5.42
CA ASP A 322 12.21 2.09 -5.60
C ASP A 322 11.92 1.11 -4.47
N ALA A 323 12.27 -0.14 -4.74
CA ALA A 323 12.39 -1.19 -3.76
C ALA A 323 13.80 -1.76 -3.83
N ILE A 324 14.35 -2.22 -2.71
CA ILE A 324 15.63 -2.93 -2.71
C ILE A 324 15.46 -4.22 -3.53
N GLU A 325 16.40 -4.51 -4.43
CA GLU A 325 16.37 -5.74 -5.22
C GLU A 325 16.28 -6.98 -4.31
N GLY A 326 15.39 -7.91 -4.65
CA GLY A 326 15.10 -9.08 -3.81
C GLY A 326 14.06 -8.86 -2.71
N THR A 327 13.53 -7.64 -2.53
CA THR A 327 12.43 -7.38 -1.59
C THR A 327 11.24 -8.28 -1.87
N VAL A 328 10.77 -9.02 -0.85
CA VAL A 328 9.65 -9.96 -0.99
C VAL A 328 8.35 -9.30 -0.53
N GLY A 329 7.33 -9.30 -1.39
CA GLY A 329 6.01 -8.78 -1.08
C GLY A 329 5.33 -9.53 0.08
N ASN A 330 4.52 -8.81 0.85
CA ASN A 330 3.84 -9.33 2.04
C ASN A 330 2.30 -9.26 1.96
N GLN A 331 1.75 -8.79 0.84
CA GLN A 331 0.32 -8.62 0.63
C GLN A 331 -0.14 -9.20 -0.72
N ASN A 332 -1.21 -9.99 -0.67
CA ASN A 332 -1.90 -10.49 -1.87
C ASN A 332 -3.14 -9.62 -2.14
N PHE A 333 -3.00 -8.53 -2.88
CA PHE A 333 -4.12 -7.64 -3.22
C PHE A 333 -4.19 -7.30 -4.71
N ALA A 334 -5.21 -7.82 -5.38
CA ALA A 334 -5.39 -7.66 -6.83
C ALA A 334 -6.00 -6.33 -7.27
N GLY A 335 -6.48 -5.52 -6.30
CA GLY A 335 -7.06 -4.22 -6.59
C GLY A 335 -5.99 -3.20 -6.97
N ALA A 336 -6.42 -1.95 -7.16
CA ALA A 336 -5.52 -0.85 -7.43
C ALA A 336 -4.81 -0.41 -6.15
N LEU A 337 -3.50 -0.22 -6.22
CA LEU A 337 -2.64 0.33 -5.19
C LEU A 337 -1.88 1.50 -5.79
N GLY A 338 -1.91 2.67 -5.16
CA GLY A 338 -1.25 3.84 -5.72
C GLY A 338 -0.58 4.74 -4.69
N MET A 339 0.32 5.59 -5.19
CA MET A 339 1.07 6.55 -4.39
C MET A 339 0.89 7.95 -4.98
N ASP A 340 0.54 8.89 -4.11
CA ASP A 340 0.28 10.29 -4.47
C ASP A 340 1.57 11.10 -4.33
N PHE A 341 1.86 11.91 -5.36
CA PHE A 341 2.95 12.87 -5.33
C PHE A 341 2.54 14.16 -6.03
N GLU A 342 3.16 15.26 -5.62
CA GLU A 342 3.06 16.58 -6.23
C GLU A 342 4.35 16.86 -6.97
N VAL A 343 4.23 17.39 -8.18
CA VAL A 343 5.34 17.89 -8.96
C VAL A 343 5.43 19.40 -8.71
N ASN A 344 6.57 19.86 -8.21
CA ASN A 344 6.85 21.26 -7.91
C ASN A 344 7.57 21.96 -9.05
N SER A 345 8.24 21.21 -9.91
CA SER A 345 8.99 21.66 -11.09
C SER A 345 8.88 20.56 -12.14
N ALA A 346 8.70 20.94 -13.41
CA ALA A 346 8.39 19.98 -14.45
C ALA A 346 9.42 18.84 -14.51
N ILE A 347 8.94 17.61 -14.69
CA ILE A 347 9.76 16.40 -14.79
C ILE A 347 9.36 15.60 -16.02
N THR A 348 10.30 14.87 -16.62
CA THR A 348 10.02 14.03 -17.78
C THR A 348 10.00 12.56 -17.38
N VAL A 349 8.82 11.93 -17.27
CA VAL A 349 8.69 10.49 -17.01
C VAL A 349 8.99 9.70 -18.28
N SER A 350 9.90 8.75 -18.24
CA SER A 350 10.33 7.97 -19.42
C SER A 350 9.98 6.48 -19.35
N GLU A 351 9.85 5.92 -18.15
CA GLU A 351 9.54 4.51 -17.94
C GLU A 351 8.56 4.34 -16.78
N LEU A 352 7.69 3.32 -16.86
CA LEU A 352 6.92 2.86 -15.69
C LEU A 352 7.48 1.53 -15.20
N GLY A 353 7.36 1.28 -13.90
CA GLY A 353 7.89 0.11 -13.22
C GLY A 353 6.82 -0.68 -12.48
N ALA A 354 6.89 -2.00 -12.55
CA ALA A 354 6.08 -2.90 -11.73
C ALA A 354 6.98 -3.58 -10.68
N PHE A 355 6.60 -3.52 -9.40
CA PHE A 355 7.29 -4.26 -8.34
C PHE A 355 7.31 -5.76 -8.65
N ASP A 356 8.49 -6.37 -8.54
CA ASP A 356 8.77 -7.78 -8.77
C ASP A 356 9.17 -8.43 -7.44
N SER A 357 8.26 -9.21 -6.86
CA SER A 357 8.43 -9.70 -5.50
C SER A 357 9.52 -10.75 -5.41
N GLY A 358 10.68 -10.37 -4.88
CA GLY A 358 11.85 -11.23 -4.81
C GLY A 358 12.73 -11.15 -6.07
N SER A 359 12.42 -10.24 -6.99
CA SER A 359 13.17 -9.99 -8.22
C SER A 359 13.35 -11.23 -9.10
N ASP A 360 12.42 -12.18 -9.03
CA ASP A 360 12.50 -13.48 -9.70
C ASP A 360 11.60 -13.59 -10.95
N GLY A 361 10.96 -12.49 -11.33
CA GLY A 361 10.15 -12.34 -12.53
C GLY A 361 8.67 -12.32 -12.23
N LEU A 362 7.88 -11.70 -13.12
CA LEU A 362 6.46 -11.49 -12.84
C LEU A 362 5.63 -12.74 -13.15
N PHE A 363 5.04 -13.35 -12.12
CA PHE A 363 4.18 -14.53 -12.22
C PHE A 363 2.71 -14.20 -12.48
N LEU A 364 2.32 -12.94 -12.29
CA LEU A 364 0.99 -12.43 -12.61
C LEU A 364 1.12 -11.23 -13.55
N PRO A 365 0.14 -11.01 -14.44
CA PRO A 365 0.12 -9.79 -15.24
C PRO A 365 -0.13 -8.59 -14.33
N ILE A 366 0.79 -7.63 -14.34
CA ILE A 366 0.70 -6.38 -13.60
C ILE A 366 0.45 -5.25 -14.59
N LYS A 367 -0.45 -4.35 -14.22
CA LYS A 367 -0.74 -3.15 -15.00
C LYS A 367 -0.38 -1.93 -14.16
N VAL A 368 0.44 -1.06 -14.72
CA VAL A 368 0.90 0.18 -14.08
C VAL A 368 0.35 1.36 -14.87
N GLU A 369 -0.25 2.31 -14.17
CA GLU A 369 -0.92 3.48 -14.72
C GLU A 369 -0.43 4.74 -13.99
N LEU A 370 -0.08 5.77 -14.74
CA LEU A 370 0.23 7.10 -14.22
C LEU A 370 -0.97 8.02 -14.43
N TRP A 371 -1.44 8.68 -13.37
CA TRP A 371 -2.66 9.48 -13.37
C TRP A 371 -2.42 10.94 -13.02
N SER A 372 -3.10 11.87 -13.71
CA SER A 372 -3.27 13.27 -13.27
C SER A 372 -4.41 13.40 -12.25
N ARG A 373 -4.29 14.37 -11.33
CA ARG A 373 -5.28 14.71 -10.29
C ARG A 373 -5.61 16.22 -10.22
N GLU A 374 -5.16 17.04 -11.18
CA GLU A 374 -5.45 18.50 -11.27
C GLU A 374 -6.64 18.81 -12.21
N GLY A 375 -7.34 19.93 -11.99
CA GLY A 375 -8.25 20.54 -12.99
C GLY A 375 -9.74 20.14 -12.99
N ASP A 376 -10.54 20.89 -13.75
CA ASP A 376 -12.02 20.83 -13.87
C ASP A 376 -12.56 19.57 -14.61
N SER A 377 -11.67 18.65 -14.98
CA SER A 377 -11.89 17.32 -15.60
C SER A 377 -11.28 16.16 -14.78
N GLY A 378 -10.74 16.46 -13.60
CA GLY A 378 -9.43 15.98 -13.12
C GLY A 378 -9.27 14.61 -12.48
N ILE A 379 -9.50 13.52 -13.24
CA ILE A 379 -8.74 12.25 -13.05
C ILE A 379 -8.61 11.55 -14.41
N GLU A 380 -7.42 11.57 -15.00
CA GLU A 380 -7.13 10.89 -16.26
C GLU A 380 -5.87 10.02 -16.19
N ILE A 381 -5.78 9.03 -17.09
CA ILE A 381 -4.60 8.18 -17.24
C ILE A 381 -3.69 8.85 -18.28
N LEU A 382 -2.51 9.28 -17.86
CA LEU A 382 -1.48 9.86 -18.72
C LEU A 382 -0.67 8.77 -19.42
N ALA A 383 -0.37 7.68 -18.72
CA ALA A 383 0.30 6.51 -19.29
C ALA A 383 -0.19 5.20 -18.69
N GLU A 384 -0.16 4.13 -19.49
CA GLU A 384 -0.41 2.76 -19.05
C GLU A 384 0.61 1.81 -19.67
N LEU A 385 1.19 0.95 -18.84
CA LEU A 385 2.01 -0.19 -19.28
C LEU A 385 1.54 -1.49 -18.63
N ASN A 386 1.49 -2.53 -19.46
CA ASN A 386 1.16 -3.88 -19.04
C ASN A 386 2.44 -4.72 -19.01
N PHE A 387 2.62 -5.47 -17.94
CA PHE A 387 3.73 -6.35 -17.66
C PHE A 387 3.21 -7.77 -17.52
N ASP A 388 3.83 -8.73 -18.21
CA ASP A 388 3.46 -10.14 -18.11
C ASP A 388 4.67 -11.06 -18.26
N GLU A 389 4.49 -12.35 -18.00
CA GLU A 389 5.56 -13.38 -18.04
C GLU A 389 6.38 -13.44 -19.36
N ASN A 390 5.89 -12.85 -20.45
CA ASN A 390 6.57 -12.82 -21.76
C ASN A 390 7.17 -11.45 -22.11
N ASP A 391 6.80 -10.41 -21.38
CA ASP A 391 7.20 -9.02 -21.61
C ASP A 391 7.20 -8.25 -20.29
N GLU A 392 7.98 -8.79 -19.35
CA GLU A 392 8.06 -8.35 -17.95
C GLU A 392 8.88 -7.08 -17.76
N GLY A 393 9.63 -6.60 -18.76
CA GLY A 393 10.53 -5.45 -18.62
C GLY A 393 11.94 -5.80 -18.17
N ILE A 394 12.75 -4.77 -17.89
CA ILE A 394 14.12 -4.89 -17.39
C ILE A 394 14.10 -4.68 -15.88
N LEU A 395 14.68 -5.61 -15.13
CA LEU A 395 14.82 -5.47 -13.68
C LEU A 395 15.88 -4.41 -13.36
N GLU A 396 15.48 -3.38 -12.62
CA GLU A 396 16.35 -2.36 -12.04
C GLU A 396 15.77 -1.98 -10.68
N GLY A 397 16.58 -2.11 -9.62
CA GLY A 397 16.05 -2.17 -8.27
C GLY A 397 15.10 -3.36 -8.08
N GLY A 398 14.11 -3.22 -7.21
CA GLY A 398 13.05 -4.21 -6.96
C GLY A 398 11.89 -4.13 -7.96
N HIS A 399 12.05 -3.38 -9.05
CA HIS A 399 11.01 -3.16 -10.05
C HIS A 399 11.47 -3.59 -11.44
N ARG A 400 10.50 -3.97 -12.27
CA ARG A 400 10.71 -4.20 -13.69
C ARG A 400 10.22 -3.00 -14.48
N PHE A 401 11.10 -2.36 -15.24
CA PHE A 401 10.80 -1.18 -16.02
C PHE A 401 10.58 -1.48 -17.50
N LYS A 402 9.66 -0.72 -18.08
CA LYS A 402 9.43 -0.66 -19.52
C LYS A 402 9.37 0.80 -19.91
N LYS A 403 10.05 1.11 -21.03
CA LYS A 403 9.97 2.42 -21.65
C LYS A 403 8.55 2.73 -22.08
N LEU A 404 8.13 3.96 -21.79
CA LEU A 404 7.01 4.55 -22.48
C LEU A 404 7.34 4.65 -23.96
N ASN A 405 6.32 4.57 -24.81
CA ASN A 405 6.53 4.85 -26.24
C ASN A 405 7.01 6.29 -26.44
N GLU A 406 6.53 7.19 -25.58
CA GLU A 406 6.76 8.63 -25.57
C GLU A 406 6.95 9.06 -24.11
N PRO A 407 8.06 9.72 -23.76
CA PRO A 407 8.22 10.30 -22.44
C PRO A 407 7.15 11.37 -22.18
N ILE A 408 6.69 11.47 -20.93
CA ILE A 408 5.62 12.39 -20.52
C ILE A 408 6.21 13.49 -19.65
N ILE A 409 6.03 14.75 -20.02
CA ILE A 409 6.27 15.85 -19.07
C ILE A 409 5.10 15.91 -18.09
N LEU A 410 5.43 15.88 -16.81
CA LEU A 410 4.50 16.27 -15.76
C LEU A 410 4.84 17.69 -15.35
N ASP A 411 3.94 18.63 -15.62
CA ASP A 411 4.03 20.00 -15.14
C ASP A 411 3.79 20.09 -13.62
N SER A 412 3.86 21.30 -13.07
CA SER A 412 3.55 21.49 -11.65
C SER A 412 2.10 21.09 -11.37
N GLY A 413 1.89 20.10 -10.50
CA GLY A 413 0.56 19.57 -10.25
C GLY A 413 0.54 18.30 -9.40
N SER A 414 -0.66 17.78 -9.22
CA SER A 414 -0.99 16.59 -8.44
C SER A 414 -1.05 15.33 -9.32
N TYR A 415 -0.30 14.27 -8.99
CA TYR A 415 -0.25 13.01 -9.75
C TYR A 415 -0.31 11.75 -8.87
N THR A 416 -0.67 10.60 -9.46
CA THR A 416 -0.66 9.30 -8.75
C THR A 416 -0.13 8.20 -9.66
N ILE A 417 0.86 7.44 -9.19
CA ILE A 417 1.26 6.17 -9.82
C ILE A 417 0.44 5.04 -9.21
N VAL A 418 -0.16 4.18 -10.04
CA VAL A 418 -1.06 3.09 -9.62
C VAL A 418 -0.62 1.79 -10.26
N ALA A 419 -0.62 0.70 -9.50
CA ALA A 419 -0.47 -0.64 -10.04
C ALA A 419 -1.60 -1.58 -9.60
N THR A 420 -1.95 -2.52 -10.48
CA THR A 420 -3.03 -3.50 -10.29
C THR A 420 -2.58 -4.88 -10.75
N GLY A 421 -3.13 -5.95 -10.16
CA GLY A 421 -2.89 -7.33 -10.62
C GLY A 421 -2.13 -8.24 -9.65
N TYR A 422 -1.64 -7.71 -8.54
CA TYR A 422 -0.92 -8.48 -7.51
C TYR A 422 -1.80 -9.53 -6.82
N GLY A 423 -1.20 -10.57 -6.24
CA GLY A 423 -1.96 -11.67 -5.66
C GLY A 423 -1.12 -12.85 -5.22
N GLU A 424 -1.78 -13.98 -4.95
CA GLU A 424 -1.08 -15.20 -4.56
C GLU A 424 -0.11 -15.64 -5.68
N GLY A 425 1.19 -15.57 -5.39
CA GLY A 425 2.27 -15.85 -6.33
C GLY A 425 3.04 -14.60 -6.79
N GLU A 426 2.44 -13.42 -6.68
CA GLU A 426 3.07 -12.13 -6.97
C GLU A 426 2.56 -11.09 -5.97
N PRO A 427 3.00 -11.14 -4.69
CA PRO A 427 2.52 -10.23 -3.66
C PRO A 427 3.12 -8.83 -3.83
N ASN A 428 2.37 -7.79 -3.49
CA ASN A 428 2.92 -6.43 -3.33
C ASN A 428 3.46 -6.23 -1.91
N VAL A 429 4.23 -5.15 -1.68
CA VAL A 429 4.60 -4.72 -0.32
C VAL A 429 3.49 -3.86 0.29
N ASN A 430 3.19 -4.07 1.56
CA ASN A 430 2.38 -3.19 2.39
C ASN A 430 3.05 -3.01 3.76
N VAL A 431 3.62 -1.83 3.99
CA VAL A 431 4.31 -1.49 5.25
C VAL A 431 3.32 -1.14 6.37
N GLY A 432 2.03 -1.00 6.02
CA GLY A 432 0.97 -0.67 6.94
C GLY A 432 1.09 0.76 7.49
N GLY A 433 1.65 0.88 8.69
CA GLY A 433 1.93 2.15 9.36
C GLY A 433 3.31 2.18 10.00
N GLN A 434 4.21 1.29 9.55
CA GLN A 434 5.60 1.20 9.98
C GLN A 434 6.50 2.04 9.05
N VAL A 435 7.80 2.08 9.33
CA VAL A 435 8.79 2.79 8.50
C VAL A 435 8.93 2.03 7.18
N ALA A 436 9.00 2.75 6.05
CA ALA A 436 9.01 2.15 4.72
C ALA A 436 10.36 1.48 4.38
N GLU A 437 11.46 2.08 4.84
CA GLU A 437 12.84 1.59 4.71
C GLU A 437 13.00 0.17 5.31
N ASP A 438 12.36 -0.11 6.47
CA ASP A 438 12.34 -1.44 7.09
C ASP A 438 11.74 -2.55 6.19
N PHE A 439 11.04 -2.18 5.12
CA PHE A 439 10.45 -3.08 4.13
C PHE A 439 11.12 -2.95 2.76
N GLY A 440 12.28 -2.30 2.70
CA GLY A 440 13.07 -2.10 1.50
C GLY A 440 12.44 -1.14 0.51
N LEU A 441 11.62 -0.16 0.94
CA LEU A 441 11.04 0.84 0.05
C LEU A 441 11.70 2.20 0.25
N THR A 442 12.10 2.86 -0.83
CA THR A 442 12.76 4.16 -0.83
C THR A 442 12.13 5.11 -1.86
N THR A 443 12.33 6.41 -1.68
CA THR A 443 11.85 7.43 -2.63
C THR A 443 12.92 8.48 -2.86
N ASP A 444 13.01 8.97 -4.09
CA ASP A 444 13.81 10.13 -4.46
C ASP A 444 12.88 11.32 -4.74
N ASN A 445 13.14 12.46 -4.08
CA ASN A 445 12.36 13.68 -4.28
C ASN A 445 12.92 14.58 -5.40
N LEU A 446 13.98 14.13 -6.08
CA LEU A 446 14.66 14.82 -7.17
C LEU A 446 15.05 16.25 -6.78
N GLY A 447 15.63 16.43 -5.59
CA GLY A 447 16.03 17.75 -5.11
C GLY A 447 14.86 18.71 -4.88
N GLU A 448 13.76 18.20 -4.32
CA GLU A 448 12.48 18.91 -4.08
C GLU A 448 11.60 19.13 -5.33
N ALA A 449 11.98 18.66 -6.52
CA ALA A 449 11.10 18.72 -7.70
C ALA A 449 9.84 17.85 -7.52
N ILE A 450 9.90 16.80 -6.69
CA ILE A 450 8.74 16.00 -6.29
C ILE A 450 8.52 16.13 -4.78
N THR A 451 7.26 16.12 -4.36
CA THR A 451 6.87 15.95 -2.97
C THR A 451 5.83 14.84 -2.88
N PHE A 452 6.16 13.74 -2.22
CA PHE A 452 5.17 12.70 -1.93
C PHE A 452 4.15 13.23 -0.91
N VAL A 453 2.85 13.06 -1.17
CA VAL A 453 1.80 13.65 -0.33
C VAL A 453 0.65 12.70 -0.09
N GLY A 454 0.08 12.77 1.11
CA GLY A 454 -1.06 11.93 1.46
C GLY A 454 -0.67 10.45 1.59
N GLY A 455 -1.37 9.71 2.44
CA GLY A 455 -1.16 8.26 2.49
C GLY A 455 -1.50 7.60 1.16
N SER A 456 -0.83 6.49 0.85
CA SER A 456 -1.08 5.70 -0.37
C SER A 456 -2.56 5.34 -0.55
N ARG A 457 -2.98 5.09 -1.79
CA ARG A 457 -4.36 4.82 -2.18
C ARG A 457 -4.60 3.36 -2.49
N TRP A 458 -5.82 2.91 -2.26
CA TRP A 458 -6.28 1.59 -2.69
C TRP A 458 -7.71 1.60 -3.25
N GLY A 459 -8.01 0.67 -4.15
CA GLY A 459 -9.31 0.60 -4.82
C GLY A 459 -9.52 -0.66 -5.62
N ASP A 460 -10.59 -0.67 -6.40
CA ASP A 460 -10.85 -1.73 -7.37
C ASP A 460 -9.98 -1.53 -8.62
N ALA A 461 -9.53 -2.62 -9.23
CA ALA A 461 -8.70 -2.57 -10.44
C ALA A 461 -9.46 -1.94 -11.62
N GLY A 462 -8.77 -1.12 -12.42
CA GLY A 462 -9.33 -0.49 -13.63
C GLY A 462 -10.13 0.80 -13.37
N THR A 463 -10.06 1.34 -12.16
CA THR A 463 -10.56 2.67 -11.81
C THR A 463 -9.52 3.36 -10.94
N PHE A 464 -9.45 4.69 -11.00
CA PHE A 464 -8.59 5.44 -10.09
C PHE A 464 -8.91 5.09 -8.62
N PRO A 465 -7.90 4.75 -7.80
CA PRO A 465 -8.14 4.26 -6.44
C PRO A 465 -8.69 5.38 -5.54
N PRO A 466 -9.96 5.31 -5.10
CA PRO A 466 -10.58 6.45 -4.42
C PRO A 466 -10.27 6.49 -2.92
N ASN A 467 -9.83 5.36 -2.33
CA ASN A 467 -9.61 5.27 -0.89
C ASN A 467 -8.17 5.66 -0.55
N ARG A 468 -7.99 6.81 0.08
CA ARG A 468 -6.73 7.15 0.75
C ARG A 468 -6.60 6.33 2.02
N ASP A 469 -5.46 5.66 2.20
CA ASP A 469 -5.16 4.91 3.41
C ASP A 469 -4.53 5.83 4.48
N GLY A 470 -4.70 5.46 5.75
CA GLY A 470 -4.01 6.11 6.87
C GLY A 470 -2.66 5.44 7.10
N GLY A 471 -1.56 6.14 6.88
CA GLY A 471 -0.19 5.58 6.98
C GLY A 471 0.85 6.54 6.39
N PRO A 472 2.12 6.08 6.22
CA PRO A 472 3.11 6.82 5.44
C PRO A 472 2.69 6.95 3.97
N GLU A 473 3.28 7.90 3.25
CA GLU A 473 3.06 8.10 1.81
C GLU A 473 3.55 6.91 0.96
N GLN A 474 4.64 6.24 1.36
CA GLN A 474 5.21 5.03 0.70
C GLN A 474 4.63 3.71 1.24
N ARG A 475 3.32 3.65 1.51
CA ARG A 475 2.74 2.48 2.18
C ARG A 475 2.76 1.20 1.33
N TYR A 476 2.60 1.32 0.01
CA TYR A 476 2.49 0.16 -0.89
C TYR A 476 3.64 0.12 -1.90
N GLY A 477 4.51 -0.89 -1.84
CA GLY A 477 5.47 -1.17 -2.91
C GLY A 477 4.76 -1.91 -4.05
N ALA A 478 4.43 -1.17 -5.11
CA ALA A 478 3.61 -1.64 -6.22
C ALA A 478 4.07 -1.01 -7.55
N GLY A 479 3.46 0.08 -8.00
CA GLY A 479 3.86 0.79 -9.22
C GLY A 479 4.96 1.81 -8.96
N SER A 480 5.89 1.96 -9.91
CA SER A 480 7.02 2.89 -9.92
C SER A 480 7.12 3.63 -11.27
N PHE A 481 8.00 4.62 -11.37
CA PHE A 481 8.35 5.31 -12.60
C PHE A 481 9.78 5.86 -12.57
N LYS A 482 10.37 6.01 -13.76
CA LYS A 482 11.65 6.67 -13.96
C LYS A 482 11.47 8.02 -14.62
N VAL A 483 12.25 8.99 -14.19
CA VAL A 483 12.34 10.29 -14.84
C VAL A 483 13.65 10.40 -15.62
N ILE A 484 13.57 11.03 -16.78
CA ILE A 484 14.72 11.70 -17.38
C ILE A 484 14.79 13.07 -16.73
N VAL A 485 15.98 13.38 -16.26
CA VAL A 485 16.34 14.63 -15.62
C VAL A 485 17.32 15.34 -16.54
N ASP A 486 17.20 16.66 -16.61
CA ASP A 486 18.11 17.50 -17.38
C ASP A 486 19.55 17.23 -16.92
N ASP A 487 20.44 17.08 -17.90
CA ASP A 487 21.88 16.93 -17.76
C ASP A 487 22.50 17.87 -18.82
N GLU A 488 22.59 19.15 -18.48
CA GLU A 488 22.84 20.24 -19.41
C GLU A 488 24.23 20.13 -20.07
N ASP A 489 25.21 19.58 -19.35
CA ASP A 489 26.58 19.39 -19.81
C ASP A 489 26.91 17.95 -20.27
N GLY A 490 26.05 16.98 -20.00
CA GLY A 490 26.09 15.62 -20.49
C GLY A 490 27.12 14.73 -19.78
N ASP A 491 27.39 14.97 -18.50
CA ASP A 491 28.38 14.23 -17.73
C ASP A 491 27.82 13.01 -16.98
N GLY A 492 26.51 12.82 -17.03
CA GLY A 492 25.80 11.70 -16.42
C GLY A 492 25.23 12.00 -15.04
N MET A 493 25.44 13.20 -14.50
CA MET A 493 24.77 13.68 -13.30
C MET A 493 23.57 14.57 -13.68
N PRO A 494 22.46 14.52 -12.93
CA PRO A 494 21.32 15.41 -13.13
C PRO A 494 21.57 16.83 -12.61
N ASP A 495 21.17 17.87 -13.36
CA ASP A 495 21.26 19.28 -12.98
C ASP A 495 20.70 19.54 -11.57
N LEU A 496 19.53 18.97 -11.27
CA LEU A 496 18.88 19.13 -9.95
C LEU A 496 19.67 18.48 -8.81
N TRP A 497 20.29 17.33 -9.06
CA TRP A 497 21.13 16.65 -8.06
C TRP A 497 22.42 17.43 -7.84
N GLU A 498 23.02 17.94 -8.92
CA GLU A 498 24.19 18.80 -8.86
C GLU A 498 23.91 20.09 -8.09
N GLU A 499 22.79 20.77 -8.35
CA GLU A 499 22.39 21.97 -7.60
C GLU A 499 22.19 21.68 -6.11
N ALA A 500 21.50 20.58 -5.77
CA ALA A 500 21.26 20.15 -4.39
C ALA A 500 22.59 19.84 -3.67
N ASN A 501 23.53 19.24 -4.40
CA ASN A 501 24.87 18.94 -3.94
C ASN A 501 25.88 20.06 -4.24
N GLY A 502 25.44 21.25 -4.64
CA GLY A 502 26.26 22.43 -4.88
C GLY A 502 27.42 22.25 -5.85
N LEU A 503 27.25 21.36 -6.83
CA LEU A 503 28.06 21.19 -8.04
C LEU A 503 27.60 22.18 -9.13
N ASP A 504 28.23 22.18 -10.30
CA ASP A 504 27.98 23.15 -11.37
C ASP A 504 27.40 22.47 -12.63
N PRO A 505 26.06 22.52 -12.86
CA PRO A 505 25.36 21.83 -13.96
C PRO A 505 25.80 22.19 -15.40
N GLU A 506 26.70 23.17 -15.54
CA GLU A 506 27.27 23.57 -16.84
C GLU A 506 28.73 23.08 -17.00
N LEU A 507 29.28 22.30 -16.07
CA LEU A 507 30.67 21.88 -15.98
C LEU A 507 30.90 20.37 -15.82
N ALA A 508 30.83 19.65 -16.94
CA ALA A 508 31.03 18.20 -17.05
C ALA A 508 32.34 17.59 -16.48
N GLU A 509 33.26 18.42 -16.02
CA GLU A 509 34.53 18.00 -15.44
C GLU A 509 34.47 17.83 -13.92
N ASP A 510 33.43 18.32 -13.26
CA ASP A 510 33.25 18.16 -11.82
C ASP A 510 32.65 16.78 -11.45
N ALA A 511 31.99 16.05 -12.35
CA ALA A 511 31.66 14.62 -12.20
C ALA A 511 32.84 13.74 -11.72
N GLU A 512 34.08 14.11 -12.10
CA GLU A 512 35.32 13.39 -11.80
C GLU A 512 36.07 13.97 -10.56
N GLU A 513 35.52 14.98 -9.89
CA GLU A 513 36.04 15.50 -8.63
C GLU A 513 35.64 14.61 -7.44
N ASP A 514 36.42 14.68 -6.37
CA ASP A 514 36.30 13.92 -5.11
C ASP A 514 36.40 14.95 -3.96
N PRO A 515 35.29 15.61 -3.58
CA PRO A 515 35.32 16.78 -2.69
C PRO A 515 35.64 16.45 -1.24
N ASP A 516 35.26 15.28 -0.73
CA ASP A 516 35.45 14.84 0.66
C ASP A 516 36.64 13.89 0.87
N ASN A 517 37.22 13.35 -0.21
CA ASN A 517 38.46 12.56 -0.25
C ASN A 517 38.31 11.14 0.33
N ASP A 518 37.16 10.52 0.12
CA ASP A 518 36.89 9.11 0.46
C ASP A 518 37.36 8.13 -0.65
N GLY A 519 37.55 8.64 -1.88
CA GLY A 519 38.01 7.89 -3.04
C GLY A 519 36.95 7.60 -4.09
N LEU A 520 35.72 8.08 -3.90
CA LEU A 520 34.65 8.10 -4.90
C LEU A 520 34.66 9.45 -5.64
N SER A 521 34.18 9.44 -6.89
CA SER A 521 33.92 10.68 -7.64
C SER A 521 32.47 11.08 -7.49
N ASN A 522 32.14 12.36 -7.69
CA ASN A 522 30.76 12.84 -7.63
C ASN A 522 29.78 11.96 -8.44
N LEU A 523 30.17 11.54 -9.65
CA LEU A 523 29.35 10.63 -10.46
C LEU A 523 29.17 9.24 -9.83
N ALA A 524 30.22 8.68 -9.22
CA ALA A 524 30.14 7.37 -8.56
C ALA A 524 29.26 7.44 -7.30
N GLU A 525 29.31 8.56 -6.58
CA GLU A 525 28.44 8.80 -5.43
C GLU A 525 26.99 8.98 -5.85
N PHE A 526 26.73 9.70 -6.95
CA PHE A 526 25.40 9.78 -7.53
C PHE A 526 24.87 8.39 -7.92
N GLU A 527 25.66 7.57 -8.61
CA GLU A 527 25.29 6.21 -8.99
C GLU A 527 25.04 5.29 -7.78
N ALA A 528 25.72 5.53 -6.66
CA ALA A 528 25.58 4.79 -5.42
C ALA A 528 24.54 5.37 -4.44
N GLY A 529 23.93 6.53 -4.75
CA GLY A 529 22.98 7.21 -3.85
C GLY A 529 23.62 7.83 -2.60
N LEU A 530 24.89 8.19 -2.67
CA LEU A 530 25.71 8.71 -1.56
C LEU A 530 25.85 10.23 -1.60
N ASN A 531 26.57 10.81 -0.63
CA ASN A 531 26.70 12.25 -0.48
C ASN A 531 28.11 12.76 -0.82
N PRO A 532 28.30 13.55 -1.90
CA PRO A 532 29.59 14.07 -2.39
C PRO A 532 30.36 15.02 -1.47
N LYS A 533 29.92 15.16 -0.22
CA LYS A 533 30.51 16.04 0.79
C LYS A 533 30.68 15.33 2.13
N VAL A 534 30.28 14.06 2.25
CA VAL A 534 30.28 13.30 3.48
C VAL A 534 30.94 11.96 3.21
N ALA A 535 32.23 11.88 3.56
CA ALA A 535 33.05 10.69 3.34
C ALA A 535 32.61 9.42 4.09
N ASP A 536 31.58 9.46 4.93
CA ASP A 536 31.11 8.39 5.82
C ASP A 536 29.61 8.66 6.04
N THR A 537 28.79 8.12 5.15
CA THR A 537 27.39 8.48 4.97
C THR A 537 26.50 7.95 6.10
N ASP A 538 26.78 6.76 6.61
CA ASP A 538 25.99 6.11 7.67
C ASP A 538 26.53 6.34 9.11
N GLU A 539 27.68 7.01 9.23
CA GLU A 539 28.34 7.42 10.46
C GLU A 539 28.88 6.24 11.33
N ASP A 540 29.36 5.17 10.70
CA ASP A 540 29.82 3.95 11.38
C ASP A 540 31.35 3.90 11.68
N ASP A 541 32.09 4.94 11.26
CA ASP A 541 33.55 5.11 11.29
C ASP A 541 34.33 4.43 10.11
N VAL A 542 33.68 3.92 9.07
CA VAL A 542 34.26 3.54 7.77
C VAL A 542 33.90 4.59 6.70
N ASP A 543 34.75 4.78 5.69
CA ASP A 543 34.43 5.72 4.59
C ASP A 543 33.76 5.00 3.40
N ASP A 544 32.81 5.66 2.73
CA ASP A 544 31.95 5.06 1.72
C ASP A 544 32.75 4.34 0.61
N GLY A 545 33.81 4.99 0.13
CA GLY A 545 34.75 4.39 -0.83
C GLY A 545 35.43 3.11 -0.33
N THR A 546 35.75 2.99 0.97
CA THR A 546 36.30 1.76 1.56
C THR A 546 35.24 0.67 1.68
N GLU A 547 34.00 1.02 1.97
CA GLU A 547 32.90 0.07 2.09
C GLU A 547 32.59 -0.60 0.76
N ILE A 548 32.44 0.19 -0.31
CA ILE A 548 32.26 -0.33 -1.67
C ILE A 548 33.43 -1.26 -2.07
N ASP A 549 34.66 -0.88 -1.75
CA ASP A 549 35.86 -1.71 -2.04
C ASP A 549 35.88 -3.03 -1.24
N ASN A 550 35.23 -3.08 -0.07
CA ASN A 550 35.13 -4.26 0.79
C ASN A 550 33.81 -5.04 0.63
N GLU A 551 32.94 -4.62 -0.28
CA GLU A 551 31.61 -5.22 -0.53
C GLU A 551 30.63 -5.08 0.65
N THR A 552 30.84 -4.10 1.55
CA THR A 552 29.87 -3.69 2.59
C THR A 552 28.93 -2.59 2.08
N ASP A 553 27.83 -2.32 2.79
CA ASP A 553 26.78 -1.37 2.36
C ASP A 553 26.97 0.02 3.01
N PRO A 554 27.39 1.06 2.26
CA PRO A 554 27.68 2.40 2.82
C PRO A 554 26.47 3.17 3.38
N LEU A 555 25.26 2.60 3.27
CA LEU A 555 24.04 3.14 3.84
C LEU A 555 23.56 2.36 5.07
N ASN A 556 24.26 1.28 5.44
CA ASN A 556 23.88 0.40 6.53
C ASN A 556 25.05 0.19 7.51
N PRO A 557 24.97 0.76 8.73
CA PRO A 557 26.08 0.72 9.69
C PRO A 557 26.27 -0.63 10.38
N ASP A 558 25.72 -1.74 9.86
CA ASP A 558 25.80 -3.13 10.37
C ASP A 558 25.37 -4.07 9.22
N THR A 559 26.27 -4.29 8.25
CA THR A 559 25.96 -4.94 6.96
C THR A 559 25.39 -6.35 7.11
N ASP A 560 25.79 -7.10 8.14
CA ASP A 560 25.38 -8.50 8.35
C ASP A 560 24.34 -8.71 9.48
N ASP A 561 23.82 -7.61 10.04
CA ASP A 561 22.77 -7.53 11.04
C ASP A 561 23.09 -8.34 12.32
N ASP A 562 24.35 -8.35 12.74
CA ASP A 562 24.80 -9.12 13.90
C ASP A 562 24.75 -8.36 15.24
N GLY A 563 24.64 -7.03 15.14
CA GLY A 563 24.63 -6.09 16.26
C GLY A 563 25.97 -5.41 16.53
N LEU A 564 26.94 -5.52 15.63
CA LEU A 564 28.24 -4.84 15.63
C LEU A 564 28.39 -4.08 14.31
N SER A 565 28.73 -2.79 14.36
CA SER A 565 28.89 -2.02 13.12
C SER A 565 30.14 -2.41 12.35
N ASP A 566 30.15 -2.24 11.04
CA ASP A 566 31.26 -2.61 10.14
C ASP A 566 32.59 -1.98 10.61
N GLY A 567 32.56 -0.71 11.01
CA GLY A 567 33.71 -0.02 11.61
C GLY A 567 34.16 -0.59 12.96
N ALA A 568 33.21 -1.06 13.77
CA ALA A 568 33.50 -1.76 15.02
C ALA A 568 34.06 -3.17 14.78
N GLU A 569 33.64 -3.84 13.72
CA GLU A 569 34.10 -5.15 13.28
C GLU A 569 35.52 -5.10 12.73
N VAL A 570 35.82 -4.13 11.87
CA VAL A 570 37.19 -3.83 11.42
C VAL A 570 38.11 -3.63 12.64
N THR A 571 37.60 -3.01 13.71
CA THR A 571 38.32 -2.82 14.97
C THR A 571 38.44 -4.11 15.80
N ALA A 572 37.41 -4.95 15.83
CA ALA A 572 37.38 -6.24 16.51
C ALA A 572 38.21 -7.30 15.78
N GLY A 573 38.45 -7.13 14.48
CA GLY A 573 39.06 -8.09 13.58
C GLY A 573 38.10 -9.18 13.12
N THR A 574 36.80 -8.92 13.14
CA THR A 574 35.73 -9.76 12.58
C THR A 574 35.48 -9.39 11.11
N ASP A 575 34.68 -10.18 10.41
CA ASP A 575 34.37 -10.02 8.98
C ASP A 575 32.98 -9.39 8.82
N PRO A 576 32.85 -8.13 8.34
CA PRO A 576 31.57 -7.42 8.29
C PRO A 576 30.49 -8.00 7.37
N LEU A 577 30.82 -9.06 6.64
CA LEU A 577 29.89 -9.79 5.79
C LEU A 577 29.50 -11.14 6.41
N ASN A 578 29.95 -11.43 7.63
CA ASN A 578 29.76 -12.71 8.29
C ASN A 578 29.37 -12.55 9.76
N PRO A 579 28.08 -12.79 10.10
CA PRO A 579 27.53 -12.45 11.41
C PRO A 579 27.99 -13.40 12.54
N ASP A 580 28.97 -14.26 12.31
CA ASP A 580 29.58 -15.23 13.23
C ASP A 580 30.97 -15.61 12.65
N THR A 581 31.98 -14.76 12.90
CA THR A 581 33.30 -14.84 12.27
C THR A 581 34.01 -16.18 12.52
N ASP A 582 33.78 -16.81 13.67
CA ASP A 582 34.48 -18.04 14.08
C ASP A 582 33.63 -19.33 14.01
N ASP A 583 32.41 -19.21 13.49
CA ASP A 583 31.45 -20.28 13.24
C ASP A 583 31.08 -21.10 14.50
N ASP A 584 31.07 -20.49 15.70
CA ASP A 584 30.76 -21.18 16.96
C ASP A 584 29.28 -21.18 17.34
N GLY A 585 28.46 -20.46 16.57
CA GLY A 585 27.01 -20.31 16.74
C GLY A 585 26.62 -19.06 17.52
N SER A 586 27.57 -18.16 17.78
CA SER A 586 27.38 -16.91 18.50
C SER A 586 27.69 -15.75 17.58
N LYS A 587 26.77 -14.79 17.46
CA LYS A 587 27.05 -13.60 16.64
C LYS A 587 28.17 -12.75 17.24
N ASP A 588 29.05 -12.17 16.43
CA ASP A 588 30.19 -11.36 16.86
C ASP A 588 29.75 -10.17 17.73
N GLY A 589 28.68 -9.48 17.34
CA GLY A 589 28.06 -8.42 18.15
C GLY A 589 27.58 -8.89 19.52
N GLN A 590 27.07 -10.13 19.62
CA GLN A 590 26.72 -10.72 20.92
C GLN A 590 27.97 -11.01 21.75
N GLU A 591 29.03 -11.50 21.13
CA GLU A 591 30.28 -11.83 21.78
C GLU A 591 30.96 -10.61 22.37
N VAL A 592 31.13 -9.57 21.55
CA VAL A 592 31.71 -8.28 21.95
C VAL A 592 30.88 -7.67 23.07
N ALA A 593 29.54 -7.70 22.98
CA ALA A 593 28.66 -7.20 24.03
C ALA A 593 28.77 -7.98 25.36
N LYS A 594 29.11 -9.27 25.31
CA LYS A 594 29.32 -10.14 26.49
C LYS A 594 30.77 -10.19 26.95
N GLY A 595 31.68 -9.61 26.19
CA GLY A 595 33.11 -9.59 26.46
C GLY A 595 33.79 -10.94 26.23
N THR A 596 33.22 -11.75 25.35
CA THR A 596 33.87 -12.93 24.77
C THR A 596 34.65 -12.55 23.52
N ASP A 597 35.45 -13.47 22.98
CA ASP A 597 36.36 -13.24 21.85
C ASP A 597 35.70 -13.76 20.56
N PRO A 598 35.21 -12.89 19.65
CA PRO A 598 34.49 -13.28 18.42
C PRO A 598 35.37 -13.94 17.35
N ASN A 599 36.61 -14.28 17.69
CA ASN A 599 37.60 -14.88 16.80
C ASN A 599 38.17 -16.19 17.39
N ASP A 600 37.62 -16.68 18.50
CA ASP A 600 38.00 -17.94 19.13
C ASP A 600 36.75 -18.78 19.35
N SER A 601 36.56 -19.78 18.50
CA SER A 601 35.41 -20.70 18.50
C SER A 601 35.21 -21.54 19.79
N ASN A 602 36.02 -21.30 20.82
CA ASN A 602 35.88 -21.85 22.17
C ASN A 602 35.48 -20.77 23.19
N SER A 603 35.15 -19.58 22.71
CA SER A 603 34.90 -18.37 23.50
C SER A 603 33.44 -17.91 23.46
N PHE A 604 32.49 -18.54 22.79
CA PHE A 604 31.05 -18.22 22.84
C PHE A 604 30.45 -17.67 24.16
N PRO A 605 29.44 -16.78 24.06
CA PRO A 605 28.51 -16.48 25.14
C PRO A 605 27.73 -17.75 25.51
N VAL A 606 27.84 -18.17 26.77
CA VAL A 606 27.11 -19.35 27.25
C VAL A 606 25.60 -19.17 27.04
N SER A 607 24.97 -20.04 26.23
CA SER A 607 23.53 -20.05 25.92
C SER A 607 22.66 -19.83 27.17
N GLN A 608 21.56 -19.08 27.02
CA GLN A 608 20.62 -18.75 28.10
C GLN A 608 20.07 -19.99 28.85
N PHE A 609 20.16 -21.18 28.24
CA PHE A 609 19.69 -22.46 28.78
C PHE A 609 20.79 -23.40 29.27
N ALA A 610 22.07 -23.09 29.05
CA ALA A 610 23.18 -23.93 29.49
C ALA A 610 23.20 -24.05 31.02
N GLY A 611 22.69 -25.18 31.51
CA GLY A 611 22.65 -25.51 32.93
C GLY A 611 21.27 -25.36 33.56
N GLU A 612 20.24 -25.03 32.79
CA GLU A 612 18.86 -25.11 33.27
C GLU A 612 18.41 -26.57 33.43
N LEU A 613 17.66 -26.84 34.50
CA LEU A 613 17.06 -28.16 34.69
C LEU A 613 15.79 -28.28 33.84
N ALA A 614 15.63 -29.40 33.14
CA ALA A 614 14.45 -29.72 32.32
C ALA A 614 13.13 -29.54 33.06
N TYR A 615 13.14 -29.77 34.39
CA TYR A 615 12.18 -29.17 35.29
C TYR A 615 12.82 -28.88 36.64
N LYS A 616 12.24 -27.92 37.35
CA LYS A 616 12.70 -27.41 38.63
C LYS A 616 11.66 -27.70 39.70
N VAL A 617 12.12 -27.88 40.93
CA VAL A 617 11.27 -27.92 42.13
C VAL A 617 11.80 -26.91 43.12
N GLU A 618 10.96 -26.05 43.71
CA GLU A 618 11.43 -25.05 44.67
C GLU A 618 12.27 -25.68 45.78
N GLN A 619 13.40 -25.05 46.09
CA GLN A 619 14.28 -25.49 47.17
C GLN A 619 13.53 -25.55 48.52
N GLY A 620 13.69 -26.64 49.25
CA GLY A 620 13.01 -26.91 50.52
C GLY A 620 11.64 -27.58 50.37
N ALA A 621 11.19 -27.90 49.15
CA ALA A 621 10.00 -28.73 48.94
C ALA A 621 10.16 -30.11 49.58
N VAL A 622 9.13 -30.59 50.30
CA VAL A 622 9.19 -31.87 51.02
C VAL A 622 8.39 -32.92 50.26
N GLY A 623 9.04 -34.03 49.92
CA GLY A 623 8.40 -35.14 49.23
C GLY A 623 7.23 -35.72 50.02
N ASN A 624 6.23 -36.21 49.30
CA ASN A 624 4.95 -36.68 49.86
C ASN A 624 4.69 -38.18 49.61
N GLN A 625 5.58 -38.88 48.91
CA GLN A 625 5.41 -40.29 48.58
C GLN A 625 6.62 -41.13 49.01
N ASN A 626 6.35 -42.26 49.67
CA ASN A 626 7.37 -43.21 50.09
C ASN A 626 7.38 -44.42 49.16
N PHE A 627 8.03 -44.32 48.01
CA PHE A 627 8.07 -45.39 47.02
C PHE A 627 9.51 -45.71 46.57
N ALA A 628 9.97 -46.94 46.79
CA ALA A 628 11.35 -47.32 46.50
C ALA A 628 11.59 -47.84 45.07
N GLY A 629 10.51 -48.17 44.36
CA GLY A 629 10.58 -48.62 42.97
C GLY A 629 10.95 -47.50 42.02
N ALA A 630 11.04 -47.82 40.73
CA ALA A 630 11.32 -46.86 39.68
C ALA A 630 10.10 -45.95 39.42
N LEU A 631 10.34 -44.66 39.29
CA LEU A 631 9.38 -43.62 38.91
C LEU A 631 9.96 -42.84 37.74
N GLY A 632 9.19 -42.62 36.68
CA GLY A 632 9.67 -41.96 35.47
C GLY A 632 8.72 -40.89 34.95
N MET A 633 9.28 -39.92 34.23
CA MET A 633 8.54 -38.98 33.41
C MET A 633 9.00 -39.10 31.97
N ASP A 634 8.03 -39.15 31.07
CA ASP A 634 8.26 -39.25 29.63
C ASP A 634 8.35 -37.85 29.04
N PHE A 635 9.24 -37.68 28.07
CA PHE A 635 9.38 -36.43 27.35
C PHE A 635 9.79 -36.70 25.90
N ILE A 636 9.47 -35.72 25.05
CA ILE A 636 9.91 -35.63 23.66
C ILE A 636 11.00 -34.58 23.58
N VAL A 637 12.04 -34.93 22.84
CA VAL A 637 13.09 -34.03 22.38
C VAL A 637 12.75 -33.71 20.93
N GLU A 638 12.49 -32.44 20.62
CA GLU A 638 12.14 -32.00 19.26
C GLU A 638 13.41 -31.73 18.42
N GLU A 639 14.51 -31.35 19.06
CA GLU A 639 15.80 -31.03 18.44
C GLU A 639 16.96 -31.69 19.20
N THR A 640 18.09 -31.95 18.55
CA THR A 640 19.22 -32.61 19.21
C THR A 640 19.69 -31.79 20.42
N ILE A 641 19.81 -32.43 21.57
CA ILE A 641 20.30 -31.79 22.80
C ILE A 641 21.50 -32.54 23.37
N ARG A 642 22.36 -31.83 24.08
CA ARG A 642 23.40 -32.42 24.93
C ARG A 642 22.97 -32.36 26.38
N VAL A 643 22.88 -33.52 27.02
CA VAL A 643 22.66 -33.67 28.46
C VAL A 643 24.01 -33.87 29.14
N PHE A 644 24.36 -32.99 30.07
CA PHE A 644 25.66 -33.04 30.77
C PHE A 644 25.53 -33.24 32.28
N GLU A 645 24.32 -33.15 32.85
CA GLU A 645 24.06 -33.40 34.27
C GLU A 645 22.75 -34.17 34.51
N LEU A 646 22.74 -35.04 35.52
CA LEU A 646 21.50 -35.62 36.05
C LEU A 646 21.23 -35.09 37.46
N GLY A 647 19.96 -35.05 37.84
CA GLY A 647 19.51 -34.53 39.11
C GLY A 647 18.56 -35.46 39.87
N ALA A 648 18.78 -35.63 41.18
CA ALA A 648 17.88 -36.35 42.09
C ALA A 648 17.15 -35.37 43.01
N PHE A 649 15.83 -35.50 43.16
CA PHE A 649 15.06 -34.68 44.11
C PHE A 649 15.50 -34.92 45.56
N ASP A 650 15.78 -33.84 46.30
CA ASP A 650 16.19 -33.84 47.70
C ASP A 650 15.07 -33.24 48.56
N SER A 651 14.38 -34.11 49.28
CA SER A 651 13.16 -33.76 49.99
C SER A 651 13.48 -32.90 51.21
N GLY A 652 13.21 -31.60 51.10
CA GLY A 652 13.53 -30.60 52.12
C GLY A 652 14.91 -29.96 51.89
N SER A 653 15.62 -30.36 50.84
CA SER A 653 16.92 -29.81 50.45
C SER A 653 17.98 -29.90 51.56
N ASP A 654 17.89 -30.92 52.40
CA ASP A 654 18.76 -31.12 53.57
C ASP A 654 19.82 -32.22 53.36
N GLY A 655 19.92 -32.73 52.13
CA GLY A 655 20.86 -33.76 51.71
C GLY A 655 20.22 -35.14 51.74
N LEU A 656 20.69 -36.04 50.87
CA LEU A 656 20.05 -37.34 50.73
C LEU A 656 20.30 -38.23 51.96
N SER A 657 19.22 -38.80 52.50
CA SER A 657 19.29 -39.76 53.61
C SER A 657 19.56 -41.21 53.17
N ARG A 658 19.58 -41.46 51.86
CA ARG A 658 19.80 -42.78 51.23
C ARG A 658 20.30 -42.65 49.79
N PRO A 659 20.83 -43.73 49.21
CA PRO A 659 21.16 -43.75 47.80
C PRO A 659 19.91 -43.59 46.91
N ILE A 660 19.98 -42.70 45.93
CA ILE A 660 19.00 -42.52 44.87
C ILE A 660 19.70 -42.73 43.54
N THR A 661 19.08 -43.49 42.65
CA THR A 661 19.62 -43.74 41.31
C THR A 661 18.77 -43.00 40.30
N VAL A 662 19.39 -42.19 39.45
CA VAL A 662 18.72 -41.51 38.33
C VAL A 662 19.29 -42.05 37.02
N SER A 663 18.42 -42.35 36.07
CA SER A 663 18.76 -42.96 34.80
C SER A 663 17.97 -42.34 33.66
N MET A 664 18.64 -42.05 32.55
CA MET A 664 18.03 -41.70 31.28
C MET A 664 17.81 -42.97 30.46
N TRP A 665 16.60 -43.17 29.94
CA TRP A 665 16.23 -44.33 29.12
C TRP A 665 15.75 -43.90 27.73
N SER A 666 16.14 -44.65 26.70
CA SER A 666 15.54 -44.56 25.37
C SER A 666 14.21 -45.30 25.29
N ARG A 667 13.35 -44.91 24.35
CA ARG A 667 12.08 -45.57 24.02
C ARG A 667 12.05 -46.08 22.57
N ASP A 668 11.22 -47.10 22.32
CA ASP A 668 11.00 -47.70 20.98
C ASP A 668 10.01 -46.90 20.10
N ASP A 669 9.30 -45.90 20.65
CA ASP A 669 8.22 -45.17 19.96
C ASP A 669 8.54 -43.69 19.71
N LEU A 670 7.96 -43.12 18.65
CA LEU A 670 8.07 -41.69 18.28
C LEU A 670 7.11 -40.79 19.10
N GLY A 671 6.80 -41.17 20.34
CA GLY A 671 5.97 -40.36 21.23
C GLY A 671 4.45 -40.48 21.04
N THR A 672 3.94 -41.53 20.39
CA THR A 672 2.48 -41.73 20.25
C THR A 672 1.86 -42.25 21.55
N PRO A 673 0.95 -41.51 22.24
CA PRO A 673 0.55 -41.85 23.61
C PRO A 673 -0.40 -43.07 23.81
N GLU A 674 -0.69 -43.92 22.82
CA GLU A 674 -1.86 -44.83 22.91
C GLU A 674 -1.69 -46.34 22.58
N GLU A 675 -0.50 -46.85 22.25
CA GLU A 675 -0.31 -48.30 22.02
C GLU A 675 0.40 -49.00 23.20
N VAL A 676 -0.39 -49.67 24.06
CA VAL A 676 0.01 -50.31 25.35
C VAL A 676 1.16 -51.35 25.26
N ASN A 677 1.63 -51.70 24.05
CA ASN A 677 2.63 -52.77 23.84
C ASN A 677 3.91 -52.32 23.12
N ASP A 678 4.07 -51.04 22.76
CA ASP A 678 5.28 -50.50 22.09
C ASP A 678 6.12 -49.61 23.02
N ASP A 679 5.68 -49.49 24.27
CA ASP A 679 6.13 -48.51 25.27
C ASP A 679 7.29 -49.02 26.15
N SER A 680 8.08 -49.98 25.66
CA SER A 680 9.23 -50.52 26.41
C SER A 680 10.45 -49.63 26.30
N GLY A 681 11.10 -49.36 27.44
CA GLY A 681 12.45 -48.80 27.44
C GLY A 681 13.44 -49.79 26.84
N ILE A 682 14.27 -49.33 25.92
CA ILE A 682 15.22 -50.17 25.18
C ILE A 682 16.49 -50.34 26.00
N ASP A 683 17.15 -49.22 26.28
CA ASP A 683 18.48 -49.17 26.89
C ASP A 683 18.59 -47.99 27.88
N ILE A 684 19.46 -48.16 28.88
CA ILE A 684 19.89 -47.07 29.75
C ILE A 684 20.96 -46.28 28.99
N LEU A 685 20.68 -45.02 28.71
CA LEU A 685 21.59 -44.11 28.00
C LEU A 685 22.60 -43.46 28.94
N ALA A 686 22.16 -43.06 30.13
CA ALA A 686 23.02 -42.53 31.19
C ALA A 686 22.47 -42.90 32.56
N GLN A 687 23.34 -42.99 33.57
CA GLN A 687 22.94 -43.32 34.93
C GLN A 687 23.91 -42.79 35.97
N ILE A 688 23.38 -42.19 37.04
CA ILE A 688 24.14 -41.74 38.20
C ILE A 688 23.50 -42.29 39.49
N GLU A 689 24.35 -42.74 40.42
CA GLU A 689 23.96 -43.04 41.80
C GLU A 689 24.37 -41.91 42.74
N PHE A 690 23.39 -41.23 43.32
CA PHE A 690 23.56 -40.19 44.31
C PHE A 690 23.62 -40.84 45.70
N THR A 691 24.71 -40.67 46.43
CA THR A 691 24.89 -41.31 47.74
C THR A 691 25.05 -40.28 48.86
N PRO A 692 24.60 -40.58 50.10
CA PRO A 692 24.80 -39.66 51.23
C PRO A 692 26.29 -39.36 51.48
N GLY A 693 26.65 -38.08 51.49
CA GLY A 693 28.01 -37.55 51.54
C GLY A 693 28.68 -37.34 50.18
N ASN A 694 28.04 -37.73 49.07
CA ASN A 694 28.48 -37.49 47.69
C ASN A 694 27.27 -37.33 46.75
N GLU A 695 26.28 -36.57 47.21
CA GLU A 695 25.04 -36.29 46.50
C GLU A 695 25.19 -35.15 45.47
N GLY A 696 26.34 -34.51 45.36
CA GLY A 696 26.54 -33.40 44.42
C GLY A 696 25.92 -32.08 44.91
N ASP A 697 25.96 -31.08 44.04
CA ASP A 697 25.56 -29.71 44.39
C ASP A 697 24.04 -29.56 44.36
N LEU A 698 23.52 -28.66 45.20
CA LEU A 698 22.08 -28.37 45.24
C LEU A 698 21.76 -27.27 44.22
N ARG A 699 20.97 -27.60 43.21
CA ARG A 699 20.35 -26.64 42.28
C ARG A 699 18.84 -26.84 42.36
N ASP A 700 18.14 -25.77 42.70
CA ASP A 700 16.72 -25.83 43.08
C ASP A 700 16.50 -26.88 44.18
N GLY A 701 15.47 -27.70 44.08
CA GLY A 701 15.19 -28.83 44.97
C GLY A 701 15.95 -30.12 44.61
N HIS A 702 16.94 -30.06 43.72
CA HIS A 702 17.62 -31.23 43.18
C HIS A 702 19.12 -31.25 43.47
N ARG A 703 19.63 -32.45 43.68
CA ARG A 703 21.03 -32.79 43.81
C ARG A 703 21.59 -33.16 42.47
N ILE A 704 22.60 -32.44 41.99
CA ILE A 704 23.10 -32.50 40.62
C ILE A 704 24.52 -33.06 40.59
N ILE A 705 24.77 -33.99 39.67
CA ILE A 705 26.09 -34.54 39.38
C ILE A 705 26.26 -34.54 37.85
N ALA A 706 27.43 -34.06 37.41
CA ALA A 706 27.82 -34.09 36.00
C ALA A 706 28.06 -35.52 35.52
N LEU A 707 27.71 -35.80 34.27
CA LEU A 707 28.02 -37.04 33.60
C LEU A 707 29.52 -37.10 33.29
N GLU A 708 30.13 -38.29 33.40
CA GLU A 708 31.54 -38.49 32.98
C GLU A 708 31.68 -38.40 31.45
N ASP A 709 30.68 -38.90 30.74
CA ASP A 709 30.52 -38.79 29.29
C ASP A 709 29.17 -38.11 29.03
N GLU A 710 29.19 -36.93 28.41
CA GLU A 710 27.98 -36.17 28.06
C GLU A 710 27.12 -36.97 27.10
N LEU A 711 25.81 -36.92 27.29
CA LEU A 711 24.83 -37.71 26.54
C LEU A 711 24.16 -36.83 25.49
N VAL A 712 24.36 -37.13 24.22
CA VAL A 712 23.60 -36.51 23.12
C VAL A 712 22.28 -37.26 22.94
N LEU A 713 21.17 -36.54 22.99
CA LEU A 713 19.83 -37.05 22.68
C LEU A 713 19.39 -36.46 21.33
N GLU A 714 19.13 -37.34 20.37
CA GLU A 714 18.53 -36.96 19.08
C GLU A 714 17.02 -36.74 19.23
N PRO A 715 16.35 -36.10 18.25
CA PRO A 715 14.90 -35.96 18.26
C PRO A 715 14.20 -37.31 18.45
N GLY A 716 13.31 -37.40 19.43
CA GLY A 716 12.67 -38.67 19.82
C GLY A 716 12.11 -38.68 21.24
N ALA A 717 11.61 -39.85 21.65
CA ALA A 717 11.00 -40.04 22.95
C ALA A 717 11.96 -40.69 23.96
N TYR A 718 11.96 -40.16 25.17
CA TYR A 718 12.83 -40.61 26.26
C TYR A 718 12.06 -40.64 27.59
N THR A 719 12.67 -41.30 28.58
CA THR A 719 12.15 -41.31 29.95
C THR A 719 13.27 -41.05 30.95
N ILE A 720 13.10 -40.03 31.79
CA ILE A 720 13.95 -39.80 32.95
C ILE A 720 13.38 -40.58 34.14
N VAL A 721 14.17 -41.48 34.72
CA VAL A 721 13.73 -42.41 35.77
C VAL A 721 14.55 -42.21 37.03
N ALA A 722 13.91 -42.20 38.19
CA ALA A 722 14.58 -42.25 39.49
C ALA A 722 14.04 -43.35 40.40
N SER A 723 14.91 -43.97 41.19
CA SER A 723 14.55 -45.06 42.12
C SER A 723 15.36 -44.99 43.42
N GLY A 724 14.90 -45.71 44.45
CA GLY A 724 15.56 -45.75 45.77
C GLY A 724 14.92 -44.87 46.86
N TYR A 725 13.89 -44.08 46.54
CA TYR A 725 13.16 -43.26 47.50
C TYR A 725 12.43 -44.08 48.59
N GLY A 726 11.94 -43.41 49.64
CA GLY A 726 11.10 -44.05 50.67
C GLY A 726 11.16 -43.35 52.02
N SER A 727 10.80 -44.07 53.09
CA SER A 727 10.66 -43.48 54.43
C SER A 727 11.94 -42.83 54.96
N GLY A 728 12.07 -41.51 54.81
CA GLY A 728 13.25 -40.71 55.19
C GLY A 728 13.78 -39.86 54.03
N GLU A 729 13.55 -40.30 52.79
CA GLU A 729 13.77 -39.54 51.54
C GLU A 729 12.57 -39.77 50.63
N PRO A 730 11.41 -39.13 50.87
CA PRO A 730 10.24 -39.32 50.04
C PRO A 730 10.42 -38.62 48.68
N ASN A 731 9.90 -39.22 47.60
CA ASN A 731 9.79 -38.53 46.31
C ASN A 731 8.59 -37.57 46.32
N GLY A 732 8.54 -36.65 45.36
CA GLY A 732 7.36 -35.82 45.12
C GLY A 732 6.36 -36.50 44.17
N ASN A 733 5.07 -36.31 44.46
CA ASN A 733 3.96 -36.77 43.64
C ASN A 733 2.85 -35.71 43.64
N ILE A 734 2.68 -35.00 42.53
CA ILE A 734 1.68 -33.91 42.43
C ILE A 734 0.23 -34.43 42.55
N GLY A 735 0.01 -35.72 42.28
CA GLY A 735 -1.31 -36.36 42.42
C GLY A 735 -1.72 -36.64 43.87
N VAL A 736 -0.85 -36.41 44.85
CA VAL A 736 -1.11 -36.69 46.28
C VAL A 736 -0.62 -35.55 47.19
N GLY A 737 -1.10 -34.33 46.96
CA GLY A 737 -0.94 -33.20 47.88
C GLY A 737 -0.47 -31.92 47.19
N ALA A 738 -0.98 -30.76 47.66
CA ALA A 738 -0.82 -29.47 46.98
C ALA A 738 0.62 -28.91 47.03
N ASP A 739 1.40 -29.21 48.07
CA ASP A 739 2.71 -28.56 48.27
C ASP A 739 3.71 -28.85 47.14
N ILE A 740 3.78 -30.10 46.65
CA ILE A 740 4.67 -30.44 45.51
C ILE A 740 4.09 -29.91 44.19
N ALA A 741 2.76 -29.91 44.03
CA ALA A 741 2.10 -29.45 42.81
C ALA A 741 2.26 -27.93 42.58
N GLU A 742 2.36 -27.13 43.65
CA GLU A 742 2.57 -25.68 43.55
C GLU A 742 4.04 -25.28 43.38
N LYS A 743 4.98 -26.21 43.63
CA LYS A 743 6.42 -25.94 43.69
C LYS A 743 7.22 -26.54 42.53
N MET A 744 6.58 -27.32 41.67
CA MET A 744 7.19 -27.95 40.51
C MET A 744 6.82 -27.14 39.27
N SER A 745 7.83 -26.73 38.49
CA SER A 745 7.66 -26.01 37.23
C SER A 745 8.51 -26.65 36.14
N MET A 746 7.96 -26.75 34.94
CA MET A 746 8.69 -27.19 33.75
C MET A 746 9.42 -25.99 33.13
N THR A 747 10.46 -26.25 32.35
CA THR A 747 10.98 -25.25 31.42
C THR A 747 9.89 -24.92 30.38
N GLU A 748 9.71 -23.65 30.05
CA GLU A 748 8.67 -23.17 29.10
C GLU A 748 9.15 -23.21 27.63
N ASP A 749 10.21 -23.97 27.34
CA ASP A 749 10.87 -24.04 26.04
C ASP A 749 10.24 -25.14 25.14
N PRO A 750 9.94 -24.87 23.86
CA PRO A 750 9.33 -25.85 22.95
C PRO A 750 10.19 -27.09 22.64
N ILE A 751 11.50 -27.10 22.93
CA ILE A 751 12.42 -28.18 22.52
C ILE A 751 12.25 -29.46 23.35
N ILE A 752 11.93 -29.34 24.64
CA ILE A 752 11.63 -30.50 25.50
C ILE A 752 10.19 -30.43 25.95
N THR A 753 9.36 -31.31 25.38
CA THR A 753 7.96 -31.43 25.77
C THR A 753 7.76 -32.65 26.65
N PHE A 754 7.50 -32.43 27.94
CA PHE A 754 7.06 -33.53 28.79
C PHE A 754 5.65 -33.99 28.42
N ILE A 755 5.50 -35.29 28.16
CA ILE A 755 4.25 -35.89 27.70
C ILE A 755 3.62 -36.70 28.83
N GLY A 756 2.30 -36.59 29.00
CA GLY A 756 1.50 -36.97 30.17
C GLY A 756 1.50 -38.43 30.67
N GLY A 757 2.47 -39.26 30.27
CA GLY A 757 2.56 -40.70 30.55
C GLY A 757 3.48 -41.08 31.71
N SER A 758 3.57 -40.30 32.79
CA SER A 758 4.42 -40.65 33.95
C SER A 758 4.32 -42.13 34.34
N ARG A 759 5.44 -42.78 34.66
CA ARG A 759 5.49 -44.24 34.81
C ARG A 759 5.96 -44.69 36.19
N TYR A 760 5.57 -45.90 36.60
CA TYR A 760 6.10 -46.52 37.81
C TYR A 760 6.35 -48.03 37.67
N GLY A 761 7.26 -48.55 38.50
CA GLY A 761 7.63 -49.97 38.52
C GLY A 761 8.12 -50.40 39.90
N ASN A 762 7.80 -51.62 40.34
CA ASN A 762 8.24 -52.11 41.65
C ASN A 762 9.72 -52.51 41.69
N ASP A 763 10.32 -52.78 40.53
CA ASP A 763 11.74 -53.11 40.42
C ASP A 763 12.52 -51.82 40.16
N ALA A 764 13.42 -51.47 41.07
CA ALA A 764 14.22 -50.24 41.01
C ALA A 764 15.29 -50.28 39.92
N ALA A 765 15.61 -51.47 39.39
CA ALA A 765 16.64 -51.67 38.36
C ALA A 765 16.06 -51.92 36.96
N ALA A 766 14.74 -51.96 36.81
CA ALA A 766 14.07 -52.19 35.54
C ALA A 766 13.32 -50.94 35.07
N TYR A 767 13.13 -50.81 33.76
CA TYR A 767 12.28 -49.77 33.18
C TYR A 767 10.87 -49.83 33.79
N PRO A 768 10.30 -48.70 34.25
CA PRO A 768 8.96 -48.66 34.80
C PRO A 768 7.91 -48.78 33.68
N GLY A 769 7.55 -50.01 33.30
CA GLY A 769 6.62 -50.25 32.19
C GLY A 769 5.13 -49.98 32.50
N VAL A 770 4.76 -49.49 33.69
CA VAL A 770 3.36 -49.19 34.02
C VAL A 770 3.12 -47.69 33.90
N VAL A 771 2.36 -47.28 32.88
CA VAL A 771 1.87 -45.91 32.70
C VAL A 771 0.87 -45.56 33.79
N ASP A 772 1.06 -44.41 34.42
CA ASP A 772 0.20 -43.87 35.46
C ASP A 772 -0.81 -42.89 34.83
N GLY A 773 -2.11 -43.21 34.89
CA GLY A 773 -3.20 -42.34 34.40
C GLY A 773 -3.52 -41.13 35.30
N GLY A 774 -2.53 -40.61 36.03
CA GLY A 774 -2.62 -39.40 36.85
C GLY A 774 -2.44 -38.11 36.04
N PRO A 775 -2.24 -36.96 36.71
CA PRO A 775 -1.90 -35.70 36.04
C PRO A 775 -0.55 -35.82 35.32
N GLU A 776 -0.36 -35.02 34.27
CA GLU A 776 0.91 -34.92 33.53
C GLU A 776 2.05 -34.57 34.48
N ASN A 777 3.24 -35.14 34.23
CA ASN A 777 4.48 -34.85 34.98
C ASN A 777 4.38 -35.15 36.47
N ARG A 778 3.80 -36.33 36.78
CA ARG A 778 3.32 -36.69 38.11
C ARG A 778 4.42 -36.72 39.18
N TYR A 779 5.62 -37.14 38.80
CA TYR A 779 6.67 -37.56 39.73
C TYR A 779 7.86 -36.60 39.74
N ALA A 780 7.92 -35.73 40.77
CA ALA A 780 9.14 -34.99 41.09
C ALA A 780 10.15 -35.96 41.73
N ALA A 781 11.05 -36.50 40.90
CA ALA A 781 11.97 -37.56 41.27
C ALA A 781 13.35 -37.40 40.62
N GLY A 782 13.47 -37.48 39.29
CA GLY A 782 14.73 -37.27 38.56
C GLY A 782 14.59 -36.18 37.52
N THR A 783 15.60 -35.34 37.33
CA THR A 783 15.68 -34.25 36.33
C THR A 783 17.06 -34.30 35.63
N PHE A 784 17.32 -33.40 34.68
CA PHE A 784 18.60 -33.31 33.98
C PHE A 784 18.86 -31.87 33.49
N ALA A 785 20.11 -31.54 33.22
CA ALA A 785 20.50 -30.27 32.59
C ALA A 785 20.97 -30.52 31.17
N PHE A 786 20.64 -29.59 30.28
CA PHE A 786 20.90 -29.74 28.86
C PHE A 786 21.28 -28.41 28.20
N GLU A 787 21.84 -28.52 27.00
CA GLU A 787 22.02 -27.46 26.02
C GLU A 787 21.58 -27.99 24.64
N ILE A 788 21.30 -27.09 23.71
CA ILE A 788 20.85 -27.44 22.36
C ILE A 788 22.08 -27.66 21.48
N LEU A 789 22.10 -28.74 20.71
CA LEU A 789 23.11 -28.98 19.67
C LEU A 789 22.44 -28.74 18.31
N ALA A 790 23.04 -27.87 17.50
CA ALA A 790 22.56 -27.30 16.25
C ALA A 790 21.59 -28.12 15.34
N SER A 791 20.71 -27.37 14.66
CA SER A 791 19.56 -27.72 13.80
C SER A 791 19.71 -28.91 12.80
N PRO A 792 18.59 -29.56 12.38
CA PRO A 792 18.60 -30.76 11.54
C PRO A 792 19.14 -30.56 10.12
N LEU A 793 19.70 -31.64 9.53
CA LEU A 793 20.15 -31.76 8.14
C LEU A 793 19.03 -31.43 7.15
N ARG A 794 19.02 -30.21 6.60
CA ARG A 794 18.03 -29.70 5.65
C ARG A 794 18.75 -28.94 4.53
N PHE A 795 18.20 -28.99 3.32
CA PHE A 795 18.60 -28.02 2.31
C PHE A 795 18.27 -26.63 2.86
N THR A 796 19.29 -25.76 2.91
CA THR A 796 19.19 -24.38 3.37
C THR A 796 19.13 -23.42 2.19
N ASN A 797 19.71 -23.80 1.05
CA ASN A 797 19.65 -23.01 -0.18
C ASN A 797 19.70 -23.93 -1.42
N ILE A 798 19.06 -23.49 -2.50
CA ILE A 798 19.16 -24.06 -3.85
C ILE A 798 19.30 -22.88 -4.80
N SER A 799 20.48 -22.70 -5.40
CA SER A 799 20.76 -21.62 -6.35
C SER A 799 21.05 -22.17 -7.74
N TYR A 800 20.71 -21.40 -8.78
CA TYR A 800 20.95 -21.74 -10.18
C TYR A 800 21.73 -20.61 -10.87
N ASP A 801 22.96 -20.90 -11.29
CA ASP A 801 23.74 -20.00 -12.13
C ASP A 801 23.31 -20.21 -13.59
N SER A 802 22.56 -19.25 -14.13
CA SER A 802 22.03 -19.29 -15.50
C SER A 802 23.10 -19.06 -16.58
N LEU A 803 24.23 -18.44 -16.24
CA LEU A 803 25.35 -18.19 -17.16
C LEU A 803 26.20 -19.46 -17.34
N GLN A 804 26.39 -20.23 -16.27
CA GLN A 804 27.17 -21.47 -16.29
C GLN A 804 26.30 -22.71 -16.48
N GLY A 805 24.99 -22.60 -16.23
CA GLY A 805 24.02 -23.69 -16.30
C GLY A 805 24.10 -24.66 -15.11
N GLU A 806 24.65 -24.20 -13.98
CA GLU A 806 24.97 -25.01 -12.81
C GLU A 806 23.94 -24.80 -11.69
N THR A 807 23.54 -25.88 -11.01
CA THR A 807 22.68 -25.79 -9.82
C THR A 807 23.49 -26.13 -8.58
N THR A 808 23.56 -25.23 -7.61
CA THR A 808 24.22 -25.47 -6.32
C THR A 808 23.18 -25.75 -5.26
N LEU A 809 23.34 -26.89 -4.59
CA LEU A 809 22.50 -27.32 -3.48
C LEU A 809 23.30 -27.17 -2.19
N THR A 810 22.78 -26.41 -1.22
CA THR A 810 23.42 -26.17 0.07
C THR A 810 22.56 -26.72 1.18
N TRP A 811 23.17 -27.36 2.17
CA TRP A 811 22.46 -27.91 3.33
C TRP A 811 23.22 -27.71 4.62
N SER A 812 22.49 -27.66 5.73
CA SER A 812 23.07 -27.74 7.07
C SER A 812 23.80 -29.07 7.23
N SER A 813 25.11 -29.04 7.49
CA SER A 813 25.98 -30.21 7.60
C SER A 813 26.62 -30.33 8.97
N ILE A 814 27.16 -31.51 9.25
CA ILE A 814 27.89 -31.81 10.48
C ILE A 814 29.39 -31.86 10.10
N PRO A 815 30.24 -31.03 10.72
CA PRO A 815 31.66 -31.02 10.44
C PRO A 815 32.30 -32.42 10.53
N ASN A 816 33.29 -32.67 9.67
CA ASN A 816 34.04 -33.95 9.59
C ASN A 816 33.19 -35.18 9.21
N ARG A 817 32.02 -34.97 8.61
CA ARG A 817 31.21 -36.05 8.02
C ARG A 817 31.37 -36.14 6.51
N ILE A 818 30.88 -37.24 5.95
CA ILE A 818 30.82 -37.47 4.51
C ILE A 818 29.35 -37.65 4.12
N TYR A 819 28.94 -37.00 3.05
CA TYR A 819 27.58 -36.99 2.53
C TYR A 819 27.51 -37.68 1.17
N ALA A 820 26.34 -38.24 0.89
CA ALA A 820 25.94 -38.70 -0.42
C ALA A 820 24.72 -37.92 -0.89
N ILE A 821 24.70 -37.56 -2.16
CA ILE A 821 23.58 -36.88 -2.81
C ILE A 821 23.05 -37.73 -3.95
N ASP A 822 21.74 -37.96 -3.94
CA ASP A 822 21.04 -38.73 -4.97
C ASP A 822 20.03 -37.84 -5.71
N GLU A 823 19.82 -38.09 -7.00
CA GLU A 823 18.82 -37.47 -7.86
C GLU A 823 17.71 -38.48 -8.24
N SER A 824 16.49 -38.01 -8.42
CA SER A 824 15.38 -38.77 -8.98
C SER A 824 14.50 -37.89 -9.87
N ILE A 825 13.97 -38.45 -10.96
CA ILE A 825 12.96 -37.76 -11.81
C ILE A 825 11.52 -38.19 -11.50
N ASP A 826 11.33 -39.21 -10.65
CA ASP A 826 10.03 -39.83 -10.39
C ASP A 826 9.75 -40.16 -8.91
N LEU A 827 10.66 -39.81 -8.00
CA LEU A 827 10.68 -40.14 -6.56
C LEU A 827 10.73 -41.65 -6.24
N ILE A 828 10.80 -42.51 -7.25
CA ILE A 828 10.79 -43.97 -7.10
C ILE A 828 12.19 -44.52 -7.32
N THR A 829 12.86 -44.05 -8.37
CA THR A 829 14.18 -44.51 -8.80
C THR A 829 15.18 -43.40 -8.51
N TRP A 830 16.20 -43.70 -7.72
CA TRP A 830 17.24 -42.74 -7.31
C TRP A 830 18.59 -43.12 -7.92
N GLU A 831 19.25 -42.15 -8.53
CA GLU A 831 20.61 -42.23 -9.07
C GLU A 831 21.55 -41.46 -8.14
N GLU A 832 22.65 -42.08 -7.73
CA GLU A 832 23.65 -41.43 -6.85
C GLU A 832 24.55 -40.53 -7.70
N LEU A 833 24.64 -39.25 -7.33
CA LEU A 833 25.45 -38.26 -8.04
C LEU A 833 26.88 -38.22 -7.46
N ASP A 834 27.00 -38.16 -6.13
CA ASP A 834 28.26 -38.25 -5.38
C ASP A 834 27.99 -38.91 -4.03
N ASP A 835 28.94 -39.69 -3.53
CA ASP A 835 28.86 -40.45 -2.28
C ASP A 835 30.01 -40.14 -1.31
N SER A 836 30.81 -39.13 -1.63
CA SER A 836 32.11 -38.82 -1.02
C SER A 836 32.30 -37.37 -0.59
N LEU A 837 31.20 -36.61 -0.47
CA LEU A 837 31.20 -35.19 -0.17
C LEU A 837 31.59 -34.94 1.29
N ALA A 838 32.84 -34.56 1.52
CA ALA A 838 33.30 -34.16 2.84
C ALA A 838 32.59 -32.86 3.25
N SER A 839 32.16 -32.81 4.51
CA SER A 839 31.54 -31.62 5.07
C SER A 839 32.47 -30.42 5.00
N GLU A 840 31.95 -29.29 4.53
CA GLU A 840 32.65 -28.01 4.44
C GLU A 840 32.55 -27.18 5.73
N GLY A 841 31.80 -27.65 6.73
CA GLY A 841 31.56 -26.96 7.99
C GLY A 841 30.20 -27.30 8.57
N MET A 842 29.52 -26.32 9.15
CA MET A 842 28.11 -26.44 9.54
C MET A 842 27.14 -26.33 8.34
N SER A 843 27.68 -26.00 7.16
CA SER A 843 27.02 -26.06 5.87
C SER A 843 27.91 -26.78 4.85
N THR A 844 27.33 -27.47 3.87
CA THR A 844 28.05 -28.09 2.76
C THR A 844 27.28 -27.85 1.48
N SER A 845 27.99 -27.55 0.40
CA SER A 845 27.40 -27.32 -0.92
C SER A 845 27.78 -28.40 -1.93
N PHE A 846 26.92 -28.59 -2.93
CA PHE A 846 27.20 -29.47 -4.08
C PHE A 846 26.64 -28.88 -5.36
N THR A 847 27.50 -28.72 -6.37
CA THR A 847 27.15 -28.12 -7.65
C THR A 847 26.95 -29.17 -8.75
N ILE A 848 25.92 -28.96 -9.59
CA ILE A 848 25.49 -29.86 -10.65
C ILE A 848 25.55 -29.14 -12.00
N ASP A 849 26.46 -29.57 -12.88
CA ASP A 849 26.80 -28.89 -14.13
C ASP A 849 25.69 -28.82 -15.20
N THR A 850 24.63 -29.64 -15.10
CA THR A 850 23.52 -29.64 -16.08
C THR A 850 22.22 -30.13 -15.47
N PHE A 851 21.19 -29.28 -15.52
CA PHE A 851 19.85 -29.60 -15.03
C PHE A 851 18.95 -30.17 -16.16
N PRO A 852 18.46 -31.42 -16.08
CA PRO A 852 17.68 -32.05 -17.16
C PRO A 852 16.18 -31.67 -17.17
N GLY A 853 15.74 -30.75 -16.32
CA GLY A 853 14.32 -30.41 -16.10
C GLY A 853 13.90 -30.75 -14.66
N LYS A 854 12.65 -31.15 -14.41
CA LYS A 854 12.20 -31.45 -13.04
C LYS A 854 12.90 -32.67 -12.44
N SER A 855 13.70 -32.44 -11.41
CA SER A 855 14.38 -33.46 -10.61
C SER A 855 14.13 -33.26 -9.11
N PHE A 856 14.31 -34.33 -8.34
CA PHE A 856 14.22 -34.37 -6.89
C PHE A 856 15.57 -34.80 -6.35
N PHE A 857 16.04 -34.11 -5.31
CA PHE A 857 17.30 -34.43 -4.65
C PHE A 857 17.07 -34.88 -3.22
N ARG A 858 17.97 -35.72 -2.72
CA ARG A 858 18.06 -36.02 -1.30
C ARG A 858 19.51 -36.15 -0.91
N ILE A 859 19.80 -35.73 0.32
CA ILE A 859 21.11 -35.90 0.94
C ILE A 859 21.01 -37.01 1.98
N ARG A 860 22.06 -37.80 2.09
CA ARG A 860 22.23 -38.85 3.09
C ARG A 860 23.58 -38.68 3.75
N LEU A 861 23.62 -38.71 5.07
CA LEU A 861 24.87 -38.90 5.80
C LEU A 861 25.41 -40.32 5.55
N GLN A 862 26.66 -40.45 5.14
CA GLN A 862 27.35 -41.76 5.04
C GLN A 862 27.72 -42.24 6.45
N GLU A 863 27.41 -43.51 6.75
CA GLU A 863 27.74 -44.16 8.04
C GLU A 863 29.24 -44.33 8.29
#